data_AF-A0A7W4Y9N4-F1
#
_entry.id   AF-A0A7W4Y9N4-F1
#
_cell.length_a   1.000
_cell.length_b   1.000
_cell.length_c   1.000
_cell.angle_alpha   90.00
_cell.angle_beta   90.00
_cell.angle_gamma   90.00
#
_symmetry.space_group_name_H-M   'P 1'
#
loop_
_entity.id
_entity.type
_entity.pdbx_description
1 polymer ?
#
loop_
_entity_poly.entity_id
_entity_poly.type
_entity_poly.pdbx_seq_one_letter_code
_entity_poly.pdbx_strand_id
1 'polypeptide(L)'
;MSDASGVEVLRTEEGALPVGVIDRRPMPVRSKIVFAVIALLGAVAWSVIAVVRGETVNAVWFVVAAVCTYAVAYRFYARFVERKIVRPRDDRATPAERYENAKDFMPTDRRVLFGHHFAAIAGAGPLVGPVLAAQMGYLPGTLWIVIGCVLGGAVQDFLVLSISVRRRGRSLGQMARDELGRVGGIAALVGVFVIMIIIIAVLGLVVVNALAESPWGIFSIAMTIPIALFMGVYLRFLRPGRVSEVSLIGLVLLLLAIVSGGWVAETDWGQDWFTLSKVAIAWLLVAYGFAASVLPVWLLLAPRDYLSTFMKVGTIVLLAVGILLVRPEVQAPAVSSFALEGNGPAFAGSLFPFLFITIACGALSGFHSLIASGTTPKLLEKESQARLIGYGGMMTESFVAIMALVTAVVIDQHLYFVMNAPTALTGGTPEAAAAYVNGLGLGGPDISPGEIAGAAEDVGEESIISRTGGAPTLAFGMAQVLASAIGGSSLASFWYHFAIMFEALFILTTVDAGTRVARFMLSDSLGNLGGPATRFRDPSWRVGAWLCSALVVAGWGAILLMGVTDPLGGINTLFPLFGIANQLLAAIALSVVFTVVVKKGLFRWAWIPGLPLVWDLVVTMTASYQKIFSTDPRLGYWAQHDAFRAARDAGEESFGSAATPEAMDAVIRNTAVQGTLSILFAALVLITVLAAAVVCVRAVRAGGLPTSEEPDAPSQIFAPTGMVPTGAEREIQALWDAEGPRPARAGVHG
;
A
#
# COMPACT_ATOMS: atom_id res chain seq x y z
N MET A 1 40.53 5.15 -11.37
CA MET A 1 41.73 4.60 -10.68
C MET A 1 41.31 4.21 -9.27
N SER A 2 41.49 2.96 -8.87
CA SER A 2 41.15 2.53 -7.50
C SER A 2 42.14 3.14 -6.52
N ASP A 3 41.65 3.99 -5.64
CA ASP A 3 42.42 4.48 -4.51
C ASP A 3 42.65 3.34 -3.50
N ALA A 4 43.78 3.34 -2.79
CA ALA A 4 44.15 2.30 -1.82
C ALA A 4 43.15 2.18 -0.65
N SER A 5 42.20 3.12 -0.56
CA SER A 5 41.12 3.22 0.42
C SER A 5 39.93 2.28 0.19
N GLY A 6 39.82 1.64 -0.97
CA GLY A 6 38.69 0.74 -1.31
C GLY A 6 37.37 1.49 -1.65
N VAL A 7 37.45 2.80 -1.87
CA VAL A 7 36.36 3.66 -2.31
C VAL A 7 36.64 4.09 -3.75
N GLU A 8 35.71 3.81 -4.66
CA GLU A 8 35.81 4.17 -6.07
C GLU A 8 34.89 5.35 -6.37
N VAL A 9 35.44 6.39 -6.98
CA VAL A 9 34.70 7.60 -7.37
C VAL A 9 34.32 7.50 -8.84
N LEU A 10 33.04 7.69 -9.16
CA LEU A 10 32.52 7.62 -10.51
C LEU A 10 32.52 9.01 -11.16
N ARG A 11 33.02 9.09 -12.40
CA ARG A 11 32.98 10.29 -13.26
C ARG A 11 32.47 9.87 -14.63
N THR A 12 31.70 10.74 -15.27
CA THR A 12 31.20 10.51 -16.64
C THR A 12 32.21 10.87 -17.70
N GLU A 13 33.04 11.88 -17.45
CA GLU A 13 34.11 12.33 -18.33
C GLU A 13 35.37 12.66 -17.53
N GLU A 14 36.52 12.66 -18.19
CA GLU A 14 37.80 12.98 -17.57
C GLU A 14 37.84 14.48 -17.19
N GLY A 15 38.14 14.78 -15.92
CA GLY A 15 38.09 16.15 -15.38
C GLY A 15 36.72 16.62 -14.88
N ALA A 16 35.63 15.89 -15.17
CA ALA A 16 34.30 16.22 -14.64
C ALA A 16 34.20 15.97 -13.13
N LEU A 17 33.28 16.70 -12.47
CA LEU A 17 32.96 16.43 -11.08
C LEU A 17 32.46 14.99 -10.88
N PRO A 18 32.82 14.36 -9.75
CA PRO A 18 32.30 13.05 -9.40
C PRO A 18 30.76 12.99 -9.36
N VAL A 19 30.17 11.96 -9.97
CA VAL A 19 28.71 11.79 -10.03
C VAL A 19 28.18 10.67 -9.12
N GLY A 20 29.08 9.89 -8.50
CA GLY A 20 28.71 8.82 -7.59
C GLY A 20 29.90 8.16 -6.90
N VAL A 21 29.62 7.28 -5.95
CA VAL A 21 30.63 6.55 -5.15
C VAL A 21 30.28 5.07 -5.05
N ILE A 22 31.27 4.21 -5.25
CA ILE A 22 31.19 2.78 -4.97
C ILE A 22 32.11 2.46 -3.80
N ASP A 23 31.52 2.24 -2.63
CA ASP A 23 32.26 1.77 -1.45
C ASP A 23 32.37 0.24 -1.45
N ARG A 24 33.59 -0.27 -1.67
CA ARG A 24 33.90 -1.71 -1.69
C ARG A 24 34.51 -2.21 -0.38
N ARG A 25 34.61 -1.37 0.65
CA ARG A 25 35.22 -1.76 1.92
C ARG A 25 34.47 -2.92 2.58
N PRO A 26 35.19 -3.89 3.18
CA PRO A 26 34.55 -4.97 3.89
C PRO A 26 33.81 -4.45 5.12
N MET A 27 32.77 -5.17 5.54
CA MET A 27 32.06 -4.83 6.78
C MET A 27 33.05 -4.93 7.96
N PRO A 28 33.19 -3.87 8.79
CA PRO A 28 34.08 -3.90 9.93
C PRO A 28 33.58 -4.92 10.97
N VAL A 29 34.50 -5.49 11.77
CA VAL A 29 34.20 -6.51 12.78
C VAL A 29 33.12 -6.05 13.76
N ARG A 30 33.16 -4.78 14.18
CA ARG A 30 32.12 -4.19 15.05
C ARG A 30 30.72 -4.31 14.45
N SER A 31 30.56 -3.96 13.18
CA SER A 31 29.26 -4.12 12.49
C SER A 31 28.87 -5.59 12.35
N LYS A 32 29.82 -6.51 12.13
CA LYS A 32 29.52 -7.95 12.10
C LYS A 32 28.94 -8.43 13.44
N ILE A 33 29.55 -8.01 14.55
CA ILE A 33 29.07 -8.33 15.90
C ILE A 33 27.68 -7.75 16.13
N VAL A 34 27.45 -6.48 15.77
CA VAL A 34 26.12 -5.84 15.88
C VAL A 34 25.06 -6.63 15.12
N PHE A 35 25.32 -7.00 13.86
CA PHE A 35 24.37 -7.79 13.08
C PHE A 35 24.19 -9.22 13.61
N ALA A 36 25.21 -9.82 14.23
CA ALA A 36 25.08 -11.11 14.91
C ALA A 36 24.17 -11.02 16.14
N VAL A 37 24.30 -9.96 16.94
CA VAL A 37 23.41 -9.69 18.09
C VAL A 37 21.98 -9.44 17.62
N ILE A 38 21.78 -8.63 16.58
CA ILE A 38 20.45 -8.40 15.99
C ILE A 38 19.83 -9.70 15.50
N ALA A 39 20.61 -10.56 14.82
CA ALA A 39 20.13 -11.85 14.35
C ALA A 39 19.75 -12.78 15.52
N LEU A 40 20.55 -12.81 16.60
CA LEU A 40 20.25 -13.58 17.79
C LEU A 40 18.98 -13.09 18.49
N LEU A 41 18.84 -11.76 18.67
CA LEU A 41 17.64 -11.14 19.24
C LEU A 41 16.39 -11.49 18.42
N GLY A 42 16.49 -11.41 17.10
CA GLY A 42 15.42 -11.81 16.18
C GLY A 42 15.06 -13.29 16.30
N ALA A 43 16.06 -14.18 16.41
CA ALA A 43 15.83 -15.61 16.57
C ALA A 43 15.12 -15.93 17.91
N VAL A 44 15.51 -15.26 18.99
CA VAL A 44 14.82 -15.37 20.29
C VAL A 44 13.38 -14.88 20.17
N ALA A 45 13.16 -13.70 19.59
CA ALA A 45 11.82 -13.14 19.42
C ALA A 45 10.89 -14.05 18.61
N TRP A 46 11.39 -14.60 17.50
CA TRP A 46 10.65 -15.59 16.72
C TRP A 46 10.37 -16.88 17.49
N SER A 47 11.34 -17.35 18.29
CA SER A 47 11.15 -18.55 19.13
C SER A 47 10.05 -18.34 20.16
N VAL A 48 10.00 -17.15 20.79
CA VAL A 48 8.95 -16.80 21.74
C VAL A 48 7.57 -16.80 21.06
N ILE A 49 7.42 -16.08 19.94
CA ILE A 49 6.15 -16.03 19.18
C ILE A 49 5.71 -17.43 18.72
N ALA A 50 6.65 -18.22 18.20
CA ALA A 50 6.34 -19.49 17.56
C ALA A 50 6.14 -20.66 18.52
N VAL A 51 6.81 -20.69 19.68
CA VAL A 51 6.88 -21.89 20.52
C VAL A 51 6.26 -21.70 21.90
N VAL A 52 6.34 -20.50 22.50
CA VAL A 52 5.78 -20.29 23.83
C VAL A 52 4.27 -20.40 23.76
N ARG A 53 3.71 -21.33 24.54
CA ARG A 53 2.28 -21.61 24.68
C ARG A 53 1.97 -21.71 26.16
N GLY A 54 0.89 -21.07 26.61
CA GLY A 54 0.42 -21.13 28.01
C GLY A 54 0.85 -19.95 28.89
N GLU A 55 1.91 -19.23 28.56
CA GLU A 55 2.22 -17.90 29.12
C GLU A 55 1.76 -16.80 28.16
N THR A 56 1.34 -15.65 28.69
CA THR A 56 0.85 -14.52 27.88
C THR A 56 1.97 -13.97 27.01
N VAL A 57 1.84 -14.15 25.68
CA VAL A 57 2.84 -13.64 24.74
C VAL A 57 2.69 -12.13 24.65
N ASN A 58 3.79 -11.43 24.88
CA ASN A 58 3.80 -9.97 24.82
C ASN A 58 3.91 -9.44 23.39
N ALA A 59 3.17 -8.37 23.07
CA ALA A 59 3.24 -7.66 21.81
C ALA A 59 4.65 -7.17 21.43
N VAL A 60 5.52 -6.90 22.41
CA VAL A 60 6.92 -6.47 22.19
C VAL A 60 7.68 -7.43 21.27
N TRP A 61 7.44 -8.74 21.39
CA TRP A 61 8.18 -9.73 20.62
C TRP A 61 7.93 -9.59 19.11
N PHE A 62 6.73 -9.19 18.70
CA PHE A 62 6.37 -8.97 17.30
C PHE A 62 7.15 -7.79 16.72
N VAL A 63 7.23 -6.69 17.47
CA VAL A 63 8.00 -5.49 17.10
C VAL A 63 9.48 -5.85 16.93
N VAL A 64 10.05 -6.55 17.90
CA VAL A 64 11.46 -6.95 17.90
C VAL A 64 11.76 -7.93 16.76
N ALA A 65 10.92 -8.94 16.55
CA ALA A 65 11.07 -9.92 15.48
C ALA A 65 11.05 -9.24 14.10
N ALA A 66 10.11 -8.32 13.87
CA ALA A 66 10.00 -7.58 12.62
C ALA A 66 11.24 -6.70 12.38
N VAL A 67 11.61 -5.84 13.34
CA VAL A 67 12.75 -4.92 13.21
C VAL A 67 14.06 -5.67 12.98
N CYS A 68 14.32 -6.76 13.72
CA CYS A 68 15.52 -7.57 13.54
C CYS A 68 15.57 -8.21 12.16
N THR A 69 14.44 -8.78 11.72
CA THR A 69 14.35 -9.45 10.41
C THR A 69 14.57 -8.44 9.27
N TYR A 70 13.94 -7.26 9.34
CA TYR A 70 14.12 -6.20 8.33
C TYR A 70 15.55 -5.66 8.30
N ALA A 71 16.18 -5.44 9.47
CA ALA A 71 17.57 -4.98 9.54
C ALA A 71 18.53 -5.98 8.88
N VAL A 72 18.36 -7.29 9.14
CA VAL A 72 19.15 -8.36 8.53
C VAL A 72 18.86 -8.45 7.03
N ALA A 73 17.59 -8.49 6.64
CA ALA A 73 17.16 -8.59 5.25
C ALA A 73 17.70 -7.43 4.39
N TYR A 74 17.55 -6.19 4.85
CA TYR A 74 18.06 -5.01 4.15
C TYR A 74 19.58 -5.04 3.99
N ARG A 75 20.28 -5.50 5.03
CA ARG A 75 21.74 -5.50 5.03
C ARG A 75 22.35 -6.57 4.14
N PHE A 76 21.73 -7.75 4.09
CA PHE A 76 22.29 -8.92 3.43
C PHE A 76 21.51 -9.28 2.16
N TYR A 77 20.20 -9.51 2.26
CA TYR A 77 19.39 -9.97 1.13
C TYR A 77 19.15 -8.86 0.10
N ALA A 78 18.75 -7.66 0.50
CA ALA A 78 18.55 -6.55 -0.44
C ALA A 78 19.85 -6.18 -1.18
N ARG A 79 21.00 -6.17 -0.48
CA ARG A 79 22.33 -5.99 -1.10
C ARG A 79 22.72 -7.14 -2.02
N PHE A 80 22.30 -8.36 -1.71
CA PHE A 80 22.53 -9.52 -2.56
C PHE A 80 21.74 -9.40 -3.87
N VAL A 81 20.45 -9.03 -3.80
CA VAL A 81 19.61 -8.73 -4.99
C VAL A 81 20.21 -7.58 -5.81
N GLU A 82 20.62 -6.49 -5.15
CA GLU A 82 21.26 -5.33 -5.77
C GLU A 82 22.52 -5.74 -6.55
N ARG A 83 23.41 -6.54 -5.96
CA ARG A 83 24.68 -6.95 -6.59
C ARG A 83 24.48 -7.98 -7.70
N LYS A 84 23.54 -8.90 -7.55
CA LYS A 84 23.38 -10.03 -8.49
C LYS A 84 22.49 -9.68 -9.69
N ILE A 85 21.41 -8.95 -9.45
CA ILE A 85 20.40 -8.61 -10.47
C ILE A 85 20.50 -7.15 -10.91
N VAL A 86 20.32 -6.19 -9.98
CA VAL A 86 20.11 -4.77 -10.36
C VAL A 86 21.37 -4.13 -10.95
N ARG A 87 22.51 -4.26 -10.25
CA ARG A 87 23.80 -3.66 -10.60
C ARG A 87 23.62 -2.17 -10.96
N PRO A 88 23.25 -1.33 -9.96
CA PRO A 88 22.94 0.07 -10.21
C PRO A 88 24.17 0.82 -10.73
N ARG A 89 23.92 1.80 -11.61
CA ARG A 89 24.94 2.64 -12.26
C ARG A 89 24.62 4.11 -12.06
N ASP A 90 25.35 4.76 -11.16
CA ASP A 90 25.16 6.19 -10.84
C ASP A 90 25.86 7.14 -11.83
N ASP A 91 26.64 6.57 -12.75
CA ASP A 91 27.20 7.25 -13.93
C ASP A 91 26.19 7.38 -15.08
N ARG A 92 25.05 6.68 -15.00
CA ARG A 92 23.94 6.76 -15.95
C ARG A 92 22.87 7.73 -15.46
N ALA A 93 22.45 8.65 -16.33
CA ALA A 93 21.33 9.56 -16.07
C ALA A 93 20.02 8.80 -15.94
N THR A 94 19.26 9.07 -14.88
CA THR A 94 17.92 8.52 -14.67
C THR A 94 16.89 9.23 -15.56
N PRO A 95 15.65 8.71 -15.70
CA PRO A 95 14.60 9.41 -16.42
C PRO A 95 14.28 10.77 -15.81
N ALA A 96 14.39 10.91 -14.48
CA ALA A 96 14.17 12.18 -13.77
C ALA A 96 15.13 13.27 -14.27
N GLU A 97 16.40 12.92 -14.43
CA GLU A 97 17.44 13.82 -14.93
C GLU A 97 17.30 14.08 -16.44
N ARG A 98 17.10 13.02 -17.23
CA ARG A 98 17.12 13.10 -18.70
C ARG A 98 15.91 13.84 -19.30
N TYR A 99 14.74 13.69 -18.68
CA TYR A 99 13.47 14.20 -19.20
C TYR A 99 12.85 15.26 -18.29
N GLU A 100 13.66 15.93 -17.48
CA GLU A 100 13.22 16.92 -16.50
C GLU A 100 12.28 17.95 -17.15
N ASN A 101 11.07 18.08 -16.60
CA ASN A 101 10.04 18.97 -17.12
C ASN A 101 9.31 19.77 -16.01
N ALA A 102 9.83 19.73 -14.78
CA ALA A 102 9.28 20.37 -13.59
C ALA A 102 7.79 20.03 -13.30
N LYS A 103 7.28 18.95 -13.89
CA LYS A 103 5.87 18.52 -13.78
C LYS A 103 5.77 17.05 -13.38
N ASP A 104 6.15 16.15 -14.28
CA ASP A 104 6.07 14.70 -14.11
C ASP A 104 7.45 14.05 -13.95
N PHE A 105 8.50 14.70 -14.47
CA PHE A 105 9.90 14.29 -14.33
C PHE A 105 10.68 15.39 -13.62
N MET A 106 11.24 15.09 -12.46
CA MET A 106 12.01 16.03 -11.65
C MET A 106 12.90 15.28 -10.66
N PRO A 107 14.23 15.42 -10.73
CA PRO A 107 15.12 14.87 -9.71
C PRO A 107 14.70 15.39 -8.33
N THR A 108 14.40 14.47 -7.42
CA THR A 108 13.84 14.80 -6.11
C THR A 108 14.72 14.17 -5.04
N ASP A 109 15.12 14.96 -4.01
CA ASP A 109 15.95 14.45 -2.92
C ASP A 109 15.40 13.13 -2.37
N ARG A 110 16.28 12.13 -2.29
CA ARG A 110 15.94 10.76 -1.86
C ARG A 110 15.13 10.64 -0.57
N ARG A 111 15.23 11.59 0.38
CA ARG A 111 14.47 11.55 1.65
C ARG A 111 13.02 11.92 1.40
N VAL A 112 12.81 12.96 0.58
CA VAL A 112 11.48 13.37 0.12
C VAL A 112 10.88 12.28 -0.77
N LEU A 113 11.67 11.72 -1.69
CA LEU A 113 11.20 10.65 -2.58
C LEU A 113 10.89 9.36 -1.83
N PHE A 114 11.68 9.00 -0.81
CA PHE A 114 11.35 7.88 0.08
C PHE A 114 10.00 8.11 0.76
N GLY A 115 9.78 9.32 1.31
CA GLY A 115 8.51 9.68 1.93
C GLY A 115 7.34 9.60 0.96
N HIS A 116 7.49 10.19 -0.22
CA HIS A 116 6.46 10.14 -1.28
C HIS A 116 6.17 8.71 -1.74
N HIS A 117 7.20 7.90 -2.02
CA HIS A 117 7.02 6.51 -2.40
C HIS A 117 6.35 5.70 -1.29
N PHE A 118 6.85 5.79 -0.06
CA PHE A 118 6.25 5.14 1.11
C PHE A 118 4.79 5.56 1.30
N ALA A 119 4.50 6.86 1.23
CA ALA A 119 3.14 7.36 1.41
C ALA A 119 2.20 6.90 0.29
N ALA A 120 2.68 6.80 -0.95
CA ALA A 120 1.91 6.34 -2.09
C ALA A 120 1.65 4.83 -2.07
N ILE A 121 2.56 4.02 -1.52
CA ILE A 121 2.40 2.56 -1.45
C ILE A 121 1.64 2.13 -0.18
N ALA A 122 1.83 2.82 0.94
CA ALA A 122 1.18 2.53 2.22
C ALA A 122 -0.24 3.15 2.26
N GLY A 123 -1.20 2.40 1.74
CA GLY A 123 -2.64 2.71 1.76
C GLY A 123 -3.42 2.00 2.85
N ALA A 124 -4.70 1.67 2.59
CA ALA A 124 -5.58 0.96 3.53
C ALA A 124 -5.14 -0.48 3.77
N GLY A 125 -4.68 -1.16 2.70
CA GLY A 125 -4.38 -2.58 2.71
C GLY A 125 -3.45 -3.05 3.85
N PRO A 126 -2.29 -2.43 4.11
CA PRO A 126 -1.41 -2.85 5.22
C PRO A 126 -2.00 -2.53 6.61
N LEU A 127 -3.04 -1.71 6.70
CA LEU A 127 -3.70 -1.38 7.97
C LEU A 127 -4.88 -2.32 8.21
N VAL A 128 -5.81 -2.37 7.28
CA VAL A 128 -7.06 -3.13 7.36
C VAL A 128 -6.84 -4.64 7.20
N GLY A 129 -6.00 -5.06 6.26
CA GLY A 129 -5.79 -6.48 5.93
C GLY A 129 -5.33 -7.30 7.15
N PRO A 130 -4.24 -6.90 7.84
CA PRO A 130 -3.78 -7.60 9.04
C PRO A 130 -4.81 -7.60 10.19
N VAL A 131 -5.57 -6.52 10.34
CA VAL A 131 -6.62 -6.43 11.37
C VAL A 131 -7.75 -7.41 11.08
N LEU A 132 -8.25 -7.46 9.85
CA LEU A 132 -9.28 -8.44 9.46
C LEU A 132 -8.75 -9.88 9.55
N ALA A 133 -7.48 -10.10 9.21
CA ALA A 133 -6.84 -11.41 9.29
C ALA A 133 -6.56 -11.88 10.72
N ALA A 134 -6.62 -10.99 11.72
CA ALA A 134 -6.41 -11.34 13.12
C ALA A 134 -7.41 -12.41 13.62
N GLN A 135 -8.60 -12.52 13.00
CA GLN A 135 -9.54 -13.61 13.29
C GLN A 135 -8.93 -15.01 13.09
N MET A 136 -7.87 -15.14 12.28
CA MET A 136 -7.17 -16.41 12.00
C MET A 136 -6.06 -16.71 13.02
N GLY A 137 -5.87 -15.84 14.02
CA GLY A 137 -4.78 -15.88 14.98
C GLY A 137 -3.56 -15.06 14.55
N TYR A 138 -2.66 -14.80 15.50
CA TYR A 138 -1.54 -13.89 15.27
C TYR A 138 -0.39 -14.50 14.45
N LEU A 139 -0.17 -15.82 14.54
CA LEU A 139 1.08 -16.43 14.05
C LEU A 139 1.15 -16.50 12.51
N PRO A 140 0.12 -16.99 11.80
CA PRO A 140 0.15 -17.05 10.34
C PRO A 140 0.31 -15.68 9.69
N GLY A 141 -0.43 -14.68 10.20
CA GLY A 141 -0.35 -13.30 9.71
C GLY A 141 1.05 -12.70 9.93
N THR A 142 1.61 -12.87 11.12
CA THR A 142 2.97 -12.38 11.44
C THR A 142 4.02 -13.00 10.51
N LEU A 143 3.97 -14.32 10.28
CA LEU A 143 4.90 -15.01 9.39
C LEU A 143 4.79 -14.49 7.96
N TRP A 144 3.57 -14.37 7.44
CA TRP A 144 3.36 -13.91 6.07
C TRP A 144 3.77 -12.45 5.87
N ILE A 145 3.40 -11.55 6.79
CA ILE A 145 3.79 -10.14 6.70
C ILE A 145 5.31 -10.00 6.62
N VAL A 146 6.05 -10.59 7.57
CA VAL A 146 7.51 -10.40 7.62
C VAL A 146 8.23 -11.16 6.51
N ILE A 147 7.95 -12.46 6.34
CA ILE A 147 8.68 -13.32 5.40
C ILE A 147 8.24 -13.02 3.96
N GLY A 148 6.93 -12.87 3.73
CA GLY A 148 6.37 -12.52 2.43
C GLY A 148 6.88 -11.17 1.93
N CYS A 149 6.97 -10.17 2.81
CA CYS A 149 7.60 -8.89 2.48
C CYS A 149 9.07 -9.06 2.07
N VAL A 150 9.88 -9.70 2.92
CA VAL A 150 11.33 -9.78 2.68
C VAL A 150 11.66 -10.55 1.41
N LEU A 151 10.99 -11.67 1.16
CA LEU A 151 11.32 -12.55 0.05
C LEU A 151 10.58 -12.21 -1.25
N GLY A 152 9.36 -11.67 -1.15
CA GLY A 152 8.48 -11.37 -2.27
C GLY A 152 8.27 -9.88 -2.49
N GLY A 153 7.52 -9.22 -1.60
CA GLY A 153 7.10 -7.83 -1.79
C GLY A 153 8.23 -6.85 -2.04
N ALA A 154 9.22 -6.81 -1.14
CA ALA A 154 10.34 -5.88 -1.23
C ALA A 154 11.25 -6.18 -2.43
N VAL A 155 11.32 -7.45 -2.84
CA VAL A 155 12.02 -7.88 -4.06
C VAL A 155 11.28 -7.39 -5.30
N GLN A 156 9.97 -7.62 -5.38
CA GLN A 156 9.14 -7.17 -6.49
C GLN A 156 9.27 -5.66 -6.68
N ASP A 157 9.04 -4.90 -5.61
CA ASP A 157 9.01 -3.45 -5.66
C ASP A 157 10.36 -2.86 -6.09
N PHE A 158 11.45 -3.35 -5.49
CA PHE A 158 12.81 -2.95 -5.87
C PHE A 158 13.18 -3.30 -7.32
N LEU A 159 12.82 -4.50 -7.79
CA LEU A 159 13.13 -4.93 -9.15
C LEU A 159 12.29 -4.20 -10.19
N VAL A 160 10.99 -3.99 -9.93
CA VAL A 160 10.11 -3.21 -10.82
C VAL A 160 10.61 -1.78 -10.96
N LEU A 161 10.97 -1.13 -9.84
CA LEU A 161 11.55 0.21 -9.84
C LEU A 161 12.82 0.26 -10.69
N SER A 162 13.76 -0.64 -10.42
CA SER A 162 15.05 -0.69 -11.13
C SER A 162 14.89 -0.96 -12.64
N ILE A 163 13.94 -1.82 -13.01
CA ILE A 163 13.65 -2.16 -14.41
C ILE A 163 12.99 -0.98 -15.14
N SER A 164 12.07 -0.27 -14.48
CA SER A 164 11.38 0.88 -15.07
C SER A 164 12.29 2.11 -15.24
N VAL A 165 13.23 2.34 -14.32
CA VAL A 165 14.23 3.42 -14.42
C VAL A 165 15.03 3.33 -15.74
N ARG A 166 15.34 2.11 -16.21
CA ARG A 166 16.06 1.90 -17.48
C ARG A 166 15.15 1.93 -18.72
N ARG A 167 13.86 2.21 -18.55
CA ARG A 167 12.81 2.23 -19.58
C ARG A 167 11.99 3.51 -19.50
N ARG A 168 12.62 4.67 -19.27
CA ARG A 168 11.97 6.00 -19.21
C ARG A 168 10.92 6.15 -18.10
N GLY A 169 10.87 5.28 -17.11
CA GLY A 169 9.76 5.29 -16.13
C GLY A 169 8.43 4.84 -16.75
N ARG A 170 8.48 3.85 -17.65
CA ARG A 170 7.29 3.27 -18.30
C ARG A 170 6.40 2.52 -17.30
N SER A 171 5.10 2.66 -17.48
CA SER A 171 4.09 1.94 -16.71
C SER A 171 4.24 0.41 -16.85
N LEU A 172 3.84 -0.34 -15.82
CA LEU A 172 3.93 -1.79 -15.83
C LEU A 172 3.27 -2.44 -17.05
N GLY A 173 2.07 -1.98 -17.42
CA GLY A 173 1.36 -2.50 -18.60
C GLY A 173 2.15 -2.28 -19.89
N GLN A 174 2.79 -1.11 -20.05
CA GLN A 174 3.64 -0.85 -21.21
C GLN A 174 4.89 -1.73 -21.21
N MET A 175 5.54 -1.92 -20.05
CA MET A 175 6.68 -2.83 -19.93
C MET A 175 6.29 -4.28 -20.26
N ALA A 176 5.11 -4.72 -19.86
CA ALA A 176 4.59 -6.04 -20.22
C ALA A 176 4.45 -6.17 -21.74
N ARG A 177 3.96 -5.13 -22.44
CA ARG A 177 3.87 -5.13 -23.90
C ARG A 177 5.23 -5.16 -24.58
N ASP A 178 6.19 -4.39 -24.06
CA ASP A 178 7.53 -4.30 -24.62
C ASP A 178 8.32 -5.61 -24.45
N GLU A 179 8.09 -6.33 -23.35
CA GLU A 179 8.89 -7.52 -22.99
C GLU A 179 8.20 -8.86 -23.33
N LEU A 180 6.87 -8.93 -23.27
CA LEU A 180 6.08 -10.17 -23.48
C LEU A 180 5.50 -10.29 -24.90
N GLY A 181 5.56 -9.20 -25.68
CA GLY A 181 4.96 -9.13 -27.02
C GLY A 181 3.48 -8.73 -27.01
N ARG A 182 2.85 -8.72 -28.20
CA ARG A 182 1.54 -8.09 -28.42
C ARG A 182 0.40 -8.72 -27.61
N VAL A 183 0.32 -10.06 -27.57
CA VAL A 183 -0.79 -10.77 -26.90
C VAL A 183 -0.71 -10.61 -25.39
N GLY A 184 0.41 -11.00 -24.77
CA GLY A 184 0.63 -10.83 -23.33
C GLY A 184 0.61 -9.37 -22.90
N GLY A 185 1.10 -8.46 -23.74
CA GLY A 185 1.07 -7.03 -23.51
C GLY A 185 -0.32 -6.42 -23.43
N ILE A 186 -1.20 -6.76 -24.38
CA ILE A 186 -2.58 -6.26 -24.37
C ILE A 186 -3.34 -6.83 -23.17
N ALA A 187 -3.17 -8.12 -22.88
CA ALA A 187 -3.79 -8.76 -21.73
C ALA A 187 -3.37 -8.09 -20.41
N ALA A 188 -2.06 -7.84 -20.24
CA ALA A 188 -1.53 -7.13 -19.08
C ALA A 188 -2.03 -5.67 -19.02
N LEU A 189 -2.00 -4.92 -20.12
CA LEU A 189 -2.48 -3.52 -20.14
C LEU A 189 -3.94 -3.40 -19.69
N VAL A 190 -4.83 -4.23 -20.26
CA VAL A 190 -6.26 -4.24 -19.91
C VAL A 190 -6.44 -4.72 -18.47
N GLY A 191 -5.80 -5.83 -18.09
CA GLY A 191 -5.92 -6.40 -16.75
C GLY A 191 -5.47 -5.42 -15.67
N VAL A 192 -4.26 -4.88 -15.80
CA VAL A 192 -3.72 -3.90 -14.84
C VAL A 192 -4.61 -2.66 -14.77
N PHE A 193 -5.13 -2.15 -15.90
CA PHE A 193 -5.98 -0.96 -15.90
C PHE A 193 -7.31 -1.18 -15.18
N VAL A 194 -8.02 -2.26 -15.49
CA VAL A 194 -9.31 -2.56 -14.84
C VAL A 194 -9.12 -2.85 -13.35
N ILE A 195 -8.08 -3.62 -12.99
CA ILE A 195 -7.73 -3.89 -11.58
C ILE A 195 -7.45 -2.57 -10.83
N MET A 196 -6.72 -1.64 -11.45
CA MET A 196 -6.39 -0.35 -10.84
C MET A 196 -7.65 0.48 -10.52
N ILE A 197 -8.63 0.51 -11.44
CA ILE A 197 -9.89 1.23 -11.25
C ILE A 197 -10.67 0.66 -10.05
N ILE A 198 -10.69 -0.68 -9.90
CA ILE A 198 -11.34 -1.34 -8.76
C ILE A 198 -10.61 -1.03 -7.46
N ILE A 199 -9.27 -1.14 -7.45
CA ILE A 199 -8.47 -0.88 -6.25
C ILE A 199 -8.73 0.54 -5.71
N ILE A 200 -8.72 1.55 -6.58
CA ILE A 200 -8.97 2.94 -6.16
C ILE A 200 -10.39 3.09 -5.59
N ALA A 201 -11.39 2.45 -6.20
CA ALA A 201 -12.77 2.49 -5.72
C ALA A 201 -12.93 1.84 -4.33
N VAL A 202 -12.33 0.66 -4.11
CA VAL A 202 -12.37 -0.02 -2.81
C VAL A 202 -11.64 0.78 -1.73
N LEU A 203 -10.49 1.37 -2.05
CA LEU A 203 -9.79 2.27 -1.13
C LEU A 203 -10.66 3.49 -0.79
N GLY A 204 -11.32 4.10 -1.77
CA GLY A 204 -12.27 5.18 -1.54
C GLY A 204 -13.42 4.77 -0.61
N LEU A 205 -13.91 3.53 -0.73
CA LEU A 205 -15.01 3.02 0.10
C LEU A 205 -14.63 2.92 1.58
N VAL A 206 -13.40 2.53 1.88
CA VAL A 206 -12.89 2.51 3.26
C VAL A 206 -12.86 3.91 3.85
N VAL A 207 -12.41 4.92 3.07
CA VAL A 207 -12.44 6.34 3.51
C VAL A 207 -13.87 6.80 3.78
N VAL A 208 -14.79 6.51 2.86
CA VAL A 208 -16.20 6.89 3.03
C VAL A 208 -16.78 6.28 4.30
N ASN A 209 -16.56 4.99 4.56
CA ASN A 209 -17.10 4.32 5.75
C ASN A 209 -16.41 4.77 7.05
N ALA A 210 -15.14 5.16 7.00
CA ALA A 210 -14.43 5.67 8.16
C ALA A 210 -14.84 7.11 8.53
N LEU A 211 -15.22 7.93 7.55
CA LEU A 211 -15.52 9.36 7.75
C LEU A 211 -17.01 9.70 7.78
N ALA A 212 -17.86 8.81 7.28
CA ALA A 212 -19.30 8.97 7.40
C ALA A 212 -19.67 9.13 8.87
N GLU A 213 -20.53 10.11 9.15
CA GLU A 213 -21.03 10.40 10.50
C GLU A 213 -19.93 10.87 11.50
N SER A 214 -18.74 11.23 11.02
CA SER A 214 -17.66 11.79 11.84
C SER A 214 -17.29 13.23 11.40
N PRO A 215 -17.95 14.27 11.97
CA PRO A 215 -17.63 15.68 11.74
C PRO A 215 -16.16 16.03 12.00
N TRP A 216 -15.61 15.49 13.08
CA TRP A 216 -14.21 15.65 13.46
C TRP A 216 -13.30 15.25 12.31
N GLY A 217 -13.47 14.02 11.81
CA GLY A 217 -12.68 13.45 10.73
C GLY A 217 -12.78 14.25 9.42
N ILE A 218 -14.00 14.62 9.00
CA ILE A 218 -14.22 15.38 7.77
C ILE A 218 -13.53 16.75 7.82
N PHE A 219 -13.74 17.51 8.90
CA PHE A 219 -13.11 18.83 9.08
C PHE A 219 -11.59 18.73 9.03
N SER A 220 -11.02 17.80 9.81
CA SER A 220 -9.57 17.66 9.95
C SER A 220 -8.91 17.28 8.61
N ILE A 221 -9.54 16.40 7.84
CA ILE A 221 -9.05 16.00 6.51
C ILE A 221 -9.21 17.13 5.50
N ALA A 222 -10.34 17.84 5.51
CA ALA A 222 -10.57 18.98 4.63
C ALA A 222 -9.48 20.05 4.81
N MET A 223 -9.06 20.31 6.05
CA MET A 223 -7.99 21.26 6.37
C MET A 223 -6.61 20.86 5.83
N THR A 224 -6.38 19.59 5.49
CA THR A 224 -5.10 19.18 4.87
C THR A 224 -4.90 19.75 3.46
N ILE A 225 -5.98 20.08 2.75
CA ILE A 225 -5.92 20.68 1.42
C ILE A 225 -5.33 22.09 1.45
N PRO A 226 -5.88 23.07 2.20
CA PRO A 226 -5.30 24.41 2.28
C PRO A 226 -3.89 24.40 2.89
N ILE A 227 -3.61 23.53 3.87
CA ILE A 227 -2.27 23.37 4.43
C ILE A 227 -1.30 22.93 3.33
N ALA A 228 -1.64 21.90 2.54
CA ALA A 228 -0.78 21.43 1.46
C ALA A 228 -0.56 22.50 0.37
N LEU A 229 -1.59 23.24 -0.01
CA LEU A 229 -1.48 24.34 -0.97
C LEU A 229 -0.54 25.44 -0.45
N PHE A 230 -0.67 25.81 0.82
CA PHE A 230 0.24 26.75 1.48
C PHE A 230 1.69 26.21 1.46
N MET A 231 1.90 24.95 1.84
CA MET A 231 3.23 24.33 1.83
C MET A 231 3.86 24.30 0.42
N GLY A 232 3.07 23.99 -0.60
CA GLY A 232 3.52 23.99 -2.00
C GLY A 232 3.92 25.36 -2.50
N VAL A 233 3.10 26.38 -2.24
CA VAL A 233 3.41 27.79 -2.57
C VAL A 233 4.62 28.29 -1.78
N TYR A 234 4.74 27.91 -0.50
CA TYR A 234 5.84 28.29 0.36
C TYR A 234 7.19 27.79 -0.18
N LEU A 235 7.26 26.51 -0.55
CA LEU A 235 8.47 25.90 -1.12
C LEU A 235 8.81 26.42 -2.50
N ARG A 236 7.83 26.85 -3.29
CA ARG A 236 8.06 27.31 -4.66
C ARG A 236 8.44 28.80 -4.73
N PHE A 237 7.76 29.65 -3.97
CA PHE A 237 7.83 31.10 -4.14
C PHE A 237 8.34 31.87 -2.92
N LEU A 238 8.04 31.43 -1.69
CA LEU A 238 8.44 32.17 -0.49
C LEU A 238 9.87 31.84 -0.03
N ARG A 239 10.19 30.56 0.18
CA ARG A 239 11.51 30.10 0.62
C ARG A 239 11.93 28.79 -0.04
N PRO A 240 12.42 28.84 -1.29
CA PRO A 240 12.94 27.67 -1.99
C PRO A 240 14.03 26.95 -1.19
N GLY A 241 13.95 25.62 -1.15
CA GLY A 241 14.93 24.75 -0.50
C GLY A 241 14.80 24.60 1.03
N ARG A 242 13.96 25.40 1.72
CA ARG A 242 13.76 25.30 3.18
C ARG A 242 12.69 24.30 3.58
N VAL A 243 12.94 23.03 3.24
CA VAL A 243 11.99 21.93 3.45
C VAL A 243 11.69 21.71 4.93
N SER A 244 12.67 21.81 5.82
CA SER A 244 12.46 21.58 7.27
C SER A 244 11.53 22.61 7.92
N GLU A 245 11.64 23.89 7.55
CA GLU A 245 10.81 24.98 8.11
C GLU A 245 9.33 24.74 7.81
N VAL A 246 9.01 24.52 6.52
CA VAL A 246 7.63 24.29 6.09
C VAL A 246 7.07 22.97 6.63
N SER A 247 7.93 21.96 6.84
CA SER A 247 7.52 20.68 7.44
C SER A 247 7.02 20.88 8.86
N LEU A 248 7.76 21.66 9.67
CA LEU A 248 7.39 21.94 11.05
C LEU A 248 6.09 22.75 11.11
N ILE A 249 5.96 23.77 10.25
CA ILE A 249 4.73 24.56 10.15
C ILE A 249 3.55 23.67 9.75
N GLY A 250 3.71 22.84 8.72
CA GLY A 250 2.68 21.91 8.27
C GLY A 250 2.24 20.95 9.36
N LEU A 251 3.19 20.37 10.10
CA LEU A 251 2.92 19.48 11.23
C LEU A 251 2.11 20.19 12.33
N VAL A 252 2.53 21.40 12.72
CA VAL A 252 1.82 22.19 13.73
C VAL A 252 0.41 22.53 13.26
N LEU A 253 0.25 22.99 12.02
CA LEU A 253 -1.06 23.29 11.44
C LEU A 253 -1.97 22.05 11.38
N LEU A 254 -1.40 20.89 11.09
CA LEU A 254 -2.16 19.65 11.06
C LEU A 254 -2.60 19.22 12.47
N LEU A 255 -1.72 19.28 13.47
CA LEU A 255 -2.08 19.02 14.87
C LEU A 255 -3.15 20.01 15.36
N LEU A 256 -3.04 21.28 15.00
CA LEU A 256 -4.06 22.29 15.27
C LEU A 256 -5.39 21.95 14.57
N ALA A 257 -5.36 21.47 13.32
CA ALA A 257 -6.56 21.06 12.59
C ALA A 257 -7.26 19.88 13.28
N ILE A 258 -6.50 18.92 13.82
CA ILE A 258 -7.05 17.78 14.57
C ILE A 258 -7.72 18.26 15.86
N VAL A 259 -7.01 19.08 16.65
CA VAL A 259 -7.54 19.57 17.94
C VAL A 259 -8.77 20.45 17.72
N SER A 260 -8.71 21.38 16.76
CA SER A 260 -9.86 22.21 16.41
C SER A 260 -11.00 21.43 15.76
N GLY A 261 -10.73 20.27 15.15
CA GLY A 261 -11.76 19.36 14.66
C GLY A 261 -12.68 18.86 15.77
N GLY A 262 -12.13 18.55 16.94
CA GLY A 262 -12.94 18.20 18.13
C GLY A 262 -13.81 19.37 18.57
N TRP A 263 -13.24 20.57 18.67
CA TRP A 263 -14.00 21.78 19.04
C TRP A 263 -15.11 22.10 18.05
N VAL A 264 -14.89 21.87 16.76
CA VAL A 264 -15.92 22.07 15.72
C VAL A 264 -17.00 21.00 15.83
N ALA A 265 -16.64 19.74 16.07
CA ALA A 265 -17.60 18.65 16.23
C ALA A 265 -18.53 18.84 17.44
N GLU A 266 -18.11 19.57 18.47
CA GLU A 266 -18.96 19.89 19.63
C GLU A 266 -19.95 21.03 19.36
N THR A 267 -19.88 21.70 18.21
CA THR A 267 -20.80 22.81 17.85
C THR A 267 -21.92 22.37 16.93
N ASP A 268 -23.11 22.94 17.10
CA ASP A 268 -24.28 22.65 16.26
C ASP A 268 -23.99 22.89 14.75
N TRP A 269 -23.33 24.00 14.41
CA TRP A 269 -22.99 24.30 13.02
C TRP A 269 -21.94 23.34 12.45
N GLY A 270 -21.03 22.84 13.28
CA GLY A 270 -20.02 21.87 12.86
C GLY A 270 -20.63 20.50 12.59
N GLN A 271 -21.57 20.07 13.43
CA GLN A 271 -22.39 18.88 13.19
C GLN A 271 -23.19 19.02 11.89
N ASP A 272 -23.89 20.13 11.69
CA ASP A 272 -24.70 20.35 10.48
C ASP A 272 -23.88 20.35 9.18
N TRP A 273 -22.67 20.92 9.21
CA TRP A 273 -21.85 21.10 8.00
C TRP A 273 -20.95 19.91 7.69
N PHE A 274 -20.49 19.18 8.72
CA PHE A 274 -19.50 18.11 8.57
C PHE A 274 -20.05 16.70 8.81
N THR A 275 -21.29 16.53 9.29
CA THR A 275 -22.00 15.24 9.27
C THR A 275 -22.51 14.98 7.86
N LEU A 276 -21.62 14.43 7.01
CA LEU A 276 -21.93 14.15 5.61
C LEU A 276 -22.36 12.70 5.41
N SER A 277 -23.37 12.51 4.55
CA SER A 277 -23.78 11.16 4.13
C SER A 277 -22.68 10.48 3.32
N LYS A 278 -22.64 9.15 3.34
CA LYS A 278 -21.68 8.36 2.57
C LYS A 278 -21.64 8.74 1.09
N VAL A 279 -22.81 9.02 0.50
CA VAL A 279 -22.95 9.42 -0.91
C VAL A 279 -22.34 10.81 -1.17
N ALA A 280 -22.53 11.76 -0.25
CA ALA A 280 -21.92 13.09 -0.38
C ALA A 280 -20.39 13.00 -0.31
N ILE A 281 -19.84 12.23 0.64
CA ILE A 281 -18.39 12.01 0.76
C ILE A 281 -17.84 11.35 -0.51
N ALA A 282 -18.55 10.36 -1.09
CA ALA A 282 -18.13 9.71 -2.32
C ALA A 282 -18.00 10.72 -3.49
N TRP A 283 -18.96 11.62 -3.68
CA TRP A 283 -18.87 12.67 -4.70
C TRP A 283 -17.74 13.66 -4.44
N LEU A 284 -17.50 14.04 -3.18
CA LEU A 284 -16.38 14.89 -2.81
C LEU A 284 -15.04 14.23 -3.13
N LEU A 285 -14.90 12.93 -2.86
CA LEU A 285 -13.71 12.15 -3.21
C LEU A 285 -13.49 12.08 -4.72
N VAL A 286 -14.56 11.91 -5.50
CA VAL A 286 -14.51 11.92 -6.98
C VAL A 286 -14.02 13.28 -7.49
N ALA A 287 -14.62 14.38 -7.01
CA ALA A 287 -14.20 15.73 -7.38
C ALA A 287 -12.75 16.02 -6.98
N TYR A 288 -12.37 15.59 -5.78
CA TYR A 288 -11.02 15.69 -5.26
C TYR A 288 -10.00 14.91 -6.09
N GLY A 289 -10.26 13.64 -6.41
CA GLY A 289 -9.38 12.79 -7.21
C GLY A 289 -9.16 13.35 -8.62
N PHE A 290 -10.17 13.98 -9.22
CA PHE A 290 -10.01 14.72 -10.47
C PHE A 290 -9.03 15.88 -10.29
N ALA A 291 -9.25 16.76 -9.31
CA ALA A 291 -8.38 17.89 -9.04
C ALA A 291 -6.92 17.46 -8.76
N ALA A 292 -6.73 16.48 -7.87
CA ALA A 292 -5.41 15.96 -7.48
C ALA A 292 -4.66 15.31 -8.65
N SER A 293 -5.36 14.67 -9.59
CA SER A 293 -4.74 14.03 -10.76
C SER A 293 -4.29 15.03 -11.84
N VAL A 294 -4.95 16.19 -11.92
CA VAL A 294 -4.75 17.23 -12.94
C VAL A 294 -3.78 18.32 -12.49
N LEU A 295 -3.81 18.69 -11.21
CA LEU A 295 -2.95 19.74 -10.67
C LEU A 295 -1.45 19.35 -10.74
N PRO A 296 -0.54 20.34 -10.82
CA PRO A 296 0.90 20.09 -10.78
C PRO A 296 1.30 19.35 -9.49
N VAL A 297 2.23 18.40 -9.60
CA VAL A 297 2.68 17.55 -8.48
C VAL A 297 3.15 18.40 -7.30
N TRP A 298 3.90 19.47 -7.57
CA TRP A 298 4.48 20.35 -6.54
C TRP A 298 3.45 21.20 -5.77
N LEU A 299 2.24 21.40 -6.31
CA LEU A 299 1.27 22.33 -5.74
C LEU A 299 0.42 21.69 -4.64
N LEU A 300 -0.07 20.47 -4.88
CA LEU A 300 -0.98 19.77 -3.96
C LEU A 300 -0.40 18.42 -3.52
N LEU A 301 -0.05 17.56 -4.48
CA LEU A 301 0.25 16.16 -4.21
C LEU A 301 1.53 15.99 -3.39
N ALA A 302 2.67 16.53 -3.84
CA ALA A 302 3.93 16.38 -3.12
C ALA A 302 3.91 17.02 -1.72
N PRO A 303 3.42 18.27 -1.52
CA PRO A 303 3.33 18.85 -0.19
C PRO A 303 2.40 18.08 0.75
N ARG A 304 1.24 17.60 0.25
CA ARG A 304 0.28 16.82 1.02
C ARG A 304 0.83 15.45 1.41
N ASP A 305 1.41 14.73 0.46
CA ASP A 305 2.01 13.42 0.69
C ASP A 305 3.16 13.53 1.69
N TYR A 306 3.93 14.62 1.59
CA TYR A 306 5.03 14.88 2.50
C TYR A 306 4.54 15.22 3.92
N LEU A 307 3.50 16.04 4.06
CA LEU A 307 2.82 16.28 5.35
C LEU A 307 2.28 14.97 5.94
N SER A 308 1.59 14.19 5.11
CA SER A 308 1.05 12.88 5.48
C SER A 308 2.17 11.97 5.97
N THR A 309 3.31 11.90 5.27
CA THR A 309 4.48 11.06 5.63
C THR A 309 4.94 11.27 7.07
N PHE A 310 4.99 12.52 7.56
CA PHE A 310 5.39 12.79 8.94
C PHE A 310 4.40 12.21 9.95
N MET A 311 3.10 12.34 9.68
CA MET A 311 2.08 11.67 10.47
C MET A 311 2.18 10.15 10.35
N LYS A 312 2.41 9.64 9.13
CA LYS A 312 2.53 8.21 8.84
C LYS A 312 3.60 7.57 9.69
N VAL A 313 4.83 8.06 9.56
CA VAL A 313 5.98 7.51 10.28
C VAL A 313 5.92 7.87 11.76
N GLY A 314 5.53 9.11 12.09
CA GLY A 314 5.46 9.59 13.47
C GLY A 314 4.49 8.79 14.33
N THR A 315 3.25 8.59 13.87
CA THR A 315 2.23 7.81 14.59
C THR A 315 2.64 6.35 14.75
N ILE A 316 3.22 5.73 13.72
CA ILE A 316 3.62 4.32 13.77
C ILE A 316 4.81 4.13 14.71
N VAL A 317 5.76 5.06 14.73
CA VAL A 317 6.85 5.06 15.72
C VAL A 317 6.31 5.30 17.13
N LEU A 318 5.37 6.23 17.28
CA LEU A 318 4.71 6.49 18.57
C LEU A 318 4.00 5.25 19.10
N LEU A 319 3.25 4.55 18.24
CA LEU A 319 2.58 3.30 18.56
C LEU A 319 3.58 2.20 18.92
N ALA A 320 4.66 2.04 18.15
CA ALA A 320 5.71 1.07 18.46
C ALA A 320 6.35 1.34 19.84
N VAL A 321 6.65 2.61 20.15
CA VAL A 321 7.15 3.01 21.47
C VAL A 321 6.10 2.74 22.55
N GLY A 322 4.82 3.05 22.31
CA GLY A 322 3.71 2.74 23.20
C GLY A 322 3.64 1.25 23.53
N ILE A 323 3.77 0.36 22.54
CA ILE A 323 3.82 -1.10 22.72
C ILE A 323 5.02 -1.52 23.57
N LEU A 324 6.21 -0.92 23.37
CA LEU A 324 7.40 -1.24 24.15
C LEU A 324 7.29 -0.82 25.64
N LEU A 325 6.54 0.25 25.90
CA LEU A 325 6.31 0.78 27.25
C LEU A 325 5.19 0.03 27.98
N VAL A 326 4.03 -0.10 27.35
CA VAL A 326 2.83 -0.73 27.92
C VAL A 326 2.98 -2.24 27.99
N ARG A 327 3.66 -2.83 26.99
CA ARG A 327 3.86 -4.27 26.87
C ARG A 327 2.52 -5.03 26.94
N PRO A 328 1.56 -4.75 26.04
CA PRO A 328 0.26 -5.38 26.10
C PRO A 328 0.35 -6.89 25.84
N GLU A 329 -0.49 -7.64 26.54
CA GLU A 329 -0.64 -9.08 26.35
C GLU A 329 -1.47 -9.36 25.10
N VAL A 330 -1.02 -10.33 24.31
CA VAL A 330 -1.76 -10.78 23.12
C VAL A 330 -2.91 -11.68 23.55
N GLN A 331 -4.13 -11.26 23.23
CA GLN A 331 -5.38 -11.96 23.54
C GLN A 331 -5.76 -12.96 22.44
N ALA A 332 -5.39 -12.69 21.19
CA ALA A 332 -5.67 -13.60 20.10
C ALA A 332 -4.87 -14.92 20.23
N PRO A 333 -5.43 -16.07 19.87
CA PRO A 333 -4.69 -17.32 19.85
C PRO A 333 -3.61 -17.30 18.75
N ALA A 334 -2.61 -18.19 18.86
CA ALA A 334 -1.58 -18.33 17.83
C ALA A 334 -2.20 -18.69 16.47
N VAL A 335 -3.13 -19.65 16.48
CA VAL A 335 -3.97 -20.05 15.34
C VAL A 335 -5.37 -20.29 15.91
N SER A 336 -6.39 -19.69 15.31
CA SER A 336 -7.78 -19.88 15.73
C SER A 336 -8.46 -21.05 15.01
N SER A 337 -9.62 -21.50 15.51
CA SER A 337 -10.50 -22.45 14.81
C SER A 337 -10.96 -21.92 13.46
N PHE A 338 -11.25 -20.61 13.37
CA PHE A 338 -11.65 -19.95 12.12
C PHE A 338 -10.63 -20.09 11.00
N ALA A 339 -9.33 -20.16 11.33
CA ALA A 339 -8.27 -20.38 10.35
C ALA A 339 -8.37 -21.78 9.70
N LEU A 340 -8.86 -22.78 10.42
CA LEU A 340 -8.96 -24.17 9.96
C LEU A 340 -10.33 -24.44 9.33
N GLU A 341 -11.40 -23.98 9.96
CA GLU A 341 -12.79 -24.24 9.57
C GLU A 341 -13.28 -23.30 8.46
N GLY A 342 -12.69 -22.10 8.34
CA GLY A 342 -13.04 -21.13 7.31
C GLY A 342 -14.41 -20.46 7.46
N ASN A 343 -15.01 -20.54 8.65
CA ASN A 343 -16.30 -19.95 9.03
C ASN A 343 -16.16 -18.62 9.78
N GLY A 344 -15.06 -17.89 9.58
CA GLY A 344 -14.76 -16.62 10.25
C GLY A 344 -15.84 -15.54 10.03
N PRO A 345 -16.28 -14.82 11.09
CA PRO A 345 -17.28 -13.75 10.98
C PRO A 345 -16.83 -12.53 10.18
N ALA A 346 -15.54 -12.18 10.21
CA ALA A 346 -15.03 -11.00 9.51
C ALA A 346 -14.91 -11.26 7.99
N PHE A 347 -14.54 -12.49 7.62
CA PHE A 347 -14.63 -12.99 6.26
C PHE A 347 -14.61 -14.52 6.23
N ALA A 348 -15.29 -15.11 5.25
CA ALA A 348 -15.30 -16.55 5.03
C ALA A 348 -14.06 -17.02 4.25
N GLY A 349 -13.58 -18.23 4.60
CA GLY A 349 -12.47 -18.90 3.95
C GLY A 349 -11.40 -19.38 4.94
N SER A 350 -10.82 -20.56 4.66
CA SER A 350 -9.71 -21.11 5.44
C SER A 350 -8.42 -20.31 5.27
N LEU A 351 -7.45 -20.52 6.16
CA LEU A 351 -6.13 -19.89 6.17
C LEU A 351 -5.50 -19.88 4.78
N PHE A 352 -5.39 -21.05 4.15
CA PHE A 352 -4.99 -21.14 2.76
C PHE A 352 -6.24 -21.21 1.87
N PRO A 353 -6.37 -20.37 0.82
CA PRO A 353 -5.45 -19.31 0.40
C PRO A 353 -5.75 -17.92 1.01
N PHE A 354 -6.85 -17.75 1.76
CA PHE A 354 -7.43 -16.42 2.01
C PHE A 354 -6.60 -15.53 2.94
N LEU A 355 -5.81 -16.05 3.87
CA LEU A 355 -4.90 -15.23 4.68
C LEU A 355 -3.96 -14.40 3.80
N PHE A 356 -3.39 -15.04 2.77
CA PHE A 356 -2.41 -14.45 1.86
C PHE A 356 -3.04 -13.43 0.90
N ILE A 357 -4.34 -13.56 0.64
CA ILE A 357 -5.14 -12.63 -0.15
C ILE A 357 -5.57 -11.43 0.70
N THR A 358 -6.03 -11.68 1.93
CA THR A 358 -6.47 -10.65 2.87
C THR A 358 -5.29 -9.76 3.28
N ILE A 359 -4.13 -10.35 3.59
CA ILE A 359 -2.88 -9.62 3.85
C ILE A 359 -2.04 -9.56 2.57
N ALA A 360 -2.60 -8.99 1.50
CA ALA A 360 -1.81 -8.73 0.29
C ALA A 360 -0.84 -7.56 0.52
N CYS A 361 -1.36 -6.35 0.75
CA CYS A 361 -0.53 -5.19 1.10
C CYS A 361 0.10 -5.37 2.49
N GLY A 362 1.35 -4.94 2.67
CA GLY A 362 2.19 -5.27 3.83
C GLY A 362 3.04 -6.54 3.65
N ALA A 363 2.71 -7.42 2.70
CA ALA A 363 3.50 -8.63 2.40
C ALA A 363 3.92 -8.73 0.92
N LEU A 364 2.96 -8.73 0.00
CA LEU A 364 3.18 -8.73 -1.45
C LEU A 364 2.06 -7.94 -2.12
N SER A 365 2.37 -6.74 -2.62
CA SER A 365 1.36 -5.85 -3.18
C SER A 365 1.57 -5.61 -4.68
N GLY A 366 0.55 -5.89 -5.48
CA GLY A 366 0.56 -5.54 -6.90
C GLY A 366 0.51 -4.03 -7.12
N PHE A 367 -0.27 -3.29 -6.33
CA PHE A 367 -0.40 -1.83 -6.45
C PHE A 367 0.96 -1.11 -6.33
N HIS A 368 1.86 -1.61 -5.48
CA HIS A 368 3.20 -1.06 -5.33
C HIS A 368 3.99 -1.07 -6.63
N SER A 369 3.87 -2.16 -7.41
CA SER A 369 4.52 -2.25 -8.72
C SER A 369 4.08 -1.15 -9.70
N LEU A 370 2.89 -0.57 -9.50
CA LEU A 370 2.38 0.54 -10.31
C LEU A 370 3.00 1.87 -9.90
N ILE A 371 3.21 2.09 -8.59
CA ILE A 371 3.96 3.25 -8.09
C ILE A 371 5.43 3.13 -8.51
N ALA A 372 6.05 1.98 -8.29
CA ALA A 372 7.44 1.68 -8.65
C ALA A 372 7.73 1.73 -10.15
N SER A 373 6.74 1.52 -11.02
CA SER A 373 6.95 1.65 -12.48
C SER A 373 6.46 2.98 -13.06
N GLY A 374 5.48 3.64 -12.44
CA GLY A 374 4.76 4.76 -13.03
C GLY A 374 5.10 6.16 -12.50
N THR A 375 5.48 6.29 -11.22
CA THR A 375 5.76 7.60 -10.59
C THR A 375 7.19 7.69 -10.10
N THR A 376 7.62 6.81 -9.19
CA THR A 376 8.93 6.86 -8.53
C THR A 376 10.13 6.89 -9.47
N PRO A 377 10.18 6.13 -10.58
CA PRO A 377 11.29 6.20 -11.55
C PRO A 377 11.51 7.59 -12.16
N LYS A 378 10.45 8.39 -12.24
CA LYS A 378 10.47 9.73 -12.84
C LYS A 378 10.99 10.81 -11.89
N LEU A 379 11.21 10.44 -10.62
CA LEU A 379 11.68 11.34 -9.57
C LEU A 379 13.06 10.95 -9.01
N LEU A 380 13.52 9.73 -9.31
CA LEU A 380 14.74 9.14 -8.78
C LEU A 380 16.01 9.87 -9.27
N GLU A 381 16.86 10.34 -8.36
CA GLU A 381 18.11 11.04 -8.73
C GLU A 381 19.16 10.06 -9.25
N LYS A 382 19.32 8.91 -8.58
CA LYS A 382 20.36 7.91 -8.86
C LYS A 382 19.84 6.48 -8.79
N GLU A 383 20.35 5.60 -9.65
CA GLU A 383 19.94 4.18 -9.64
C GLU A 383 20.22 3.50 -8.30
N SER A 384 21.32 3.85 -7.62
CA SER A 384 21.68 3.26 -6.31
C SER A 384 20.66 3.56 -5.21
N GLN A 385 19.89 4.64 -5.33
CA GLN A 385 18.83 4.99 -4.37
C GLN A 385 17.62 4.05 -4.46
N ALA A 386 17.45 3.29 -5.55
CA ALA A 386 16.31 2.39 -5.74
C ALA A 386 16.20 1.33 -4.63
N ARG A 387 17.32 0.91 -4.02
CA ARG A 387 17.31 -0.04 -2.89
C ARG A 387 16.71 0.58 -1.63
N LEU A 388 17.04 1.84 -1.34
CA LEU A 388 16.47 2.55 -0.20
C LEU A 388 14.98 2.78 -0.40
N ILE A 389 14.60 3.19 -1.61
CA ILE A 389 13.24 3.68 -1.89
C ILE A 389 12.27 2.51 -2.09
N GLY A 390 12.57 1.56 -2.98
CA GLY A 390 11.69 0.41 -3.20
C GLY A 390 11.77 -0.62 -2.06
N TYR A 391 12.91 -1.29 -1.91
CA TYR A 391 13.06 -2.34 -0.90
C TYR A 391 12.83 -1.80 0.53
N GLY A 392 13.39 -0.62 0.84
CA GLY A 392 13.20 0.04 2.13
C GLY A 392 11.76 0.54 2.36
N GLY A 393 11.12 1.09 1.34
CA GLY A 393 9.73 1.54 1.40
C GLY A 393 8.79 0.37 1.74
N MET A 394 8.92 -0.74 1.02
CA MET A 394 8.09 -1.93 1.24
C MET A 394 8.28 -2.53 2.64
N MET A 395 9.51 -2.61 3.16
CA MET A 395 9.72 -3.06 4.55
C MET A 395 9.09 -2.10 5.58
N THR A 396 9.05 -0.81 5.28
CA THR A 396 8.43 0.18 6.17
C THR A 396 6.92 -0.01 6.19
N GLU A 397 6.29 -0.26 5.03
CA GLU A 397 4.88 -0.66 4.96
C GLU A 397 4.62 -1.99 5.70
N SER A 398 5.49 -2.97 5.55
CA SER A 398 5.38 -4.24 6.27
C SER A 398 5.50 -4.07 7.79
N PHE A 399 6.29 -3.10 8.26
CA PHE A 399 6.32 -2.73 9.68
C PHE A 399 4.99 -2.12 10.14
N VAL A 400 4.37 -1.27 9.32
CA VAL A 400 3.01 -0.75 9.57
C VAL A 400 2.01 -1.90 9.71
N ALA A 401 2.10 -2.91 8.83
CA ALA A 401 1.23 -4.09 8.90
C ALA A 401 1.41 -4.92 10.17
N ILE A 402 2.64 -5.03 10.69
CA ILE A 402 2.87 -5.66 12.01
C ILE A 402 2.26 -4.82 13.13
N MET A 403 2.36 -3.50 13.09
CA MET A 403 1.72 -2.66 14.11
C MET A 403 0.20 -2.83 14.07
N ALA A 404 -0.41 -2.84 12.89
CA ALA A 404 -1.85 -3.03 12.72
C ALA A 404 -2.32 -4.41 13.20
N LEU A 405 -1.55 -5.47 12.91
CA LEU A 405 -1.82 -6.80 13.45
C LEU A 405 -1.75 -6.78 14.98
N VAL A 406 -0.69 -6.20 15.54
CA VAL A 406 -0.49 -6.11 17.00
C VAL A 406 -1.64 -5.38 17.66
N THR A 407 -2.08 -4.24 17.12
CA THR A 407 -3.23 -3.51 17.68
C THR A 407 -4.52 -4.32 17.63
N ALA A 408 -4.69 -5.22 16.66
CA ALA A 408 -5.88 -6.08 16.61
C ALA A 408 -5.79 -7.25 17.61
N VAL A 409 -4.61 -7.88 17.74
CA VAL A 409 -4.46 -9.11 18.52
C VAL A 409 -4.35 -8.87 20.03
N VAL A 410 -4.16 -7.63 20.47
CA VAL A 410 -4.18 -7.23 21.88
C VAL A 410 -5.58 -6.87 22.39
N ILE A 411 -6.55 -6.66 21.48
CA ILE A 411 -7.94 -6.38 21.85
C ILE A 411 -8.56 -7.67 22.38
N ASP A 412 -9.42 -7.52 23.38
CA ASP A 412 -10.30 -8.60 23.83
C ASP A 412 -11.01 -9.27 22.64
N GLN A 413 -11.06 -10.60 22.63
CA GLN A 413 -11.55 -11.31 21.45
C GLN A 413 -13.05 -11.09 21.21
N HIS A 414 -13.85 -10.93 22.27
CA HIS A 414 -15.27 -10.61 22.11
C HIS A 414 -15.44 -9.22 21.49
N LEU A 415 -14.75 -8.20 22.01
CA LEU A 415 -14.76 -6.85 21.43
C LEU A 415 -14.27 -6.81 19.98
N TYR A 416 -13.22 -7.58 19.65
CA TYR A 416 -12.73 -7.70 18.28
C TYR A 416 -13.84 -8.18 17.33
N PHE A 417 -14.59 -9.23 17.71
CA PHE A 417 -15.68 -9.75 16.87
C PHE A 417 -16.93 -8.87 16.90
N VAL A 418 -17.20 -8.13 18.00
CA VAL A 418 -18.28 -7.13 18.04
C VAL A 418 -18.08 -6.07 16.95
N MET A 419 -16.84 -5.59 16.76
CA MET A 419 -16.51 -4.59 15.74
C MET A 419 -16.49 -5.16 14.31
N ASN A 420 -15.94 -6.37 14.13
CA ASN A 420 -15.64 -6.92 12.81
C ASN A 420 -16.72 -7.85 12.23
N ALA A 421 -17.69 -8.31 13.03
CA ALA A 421 -18.80 -9.09 12.52
C ALA A 421 -19.85 -8.17 11.84
N PRO A 422 -20.45 -8.59 10.72
CA PRO A 422 -21.48 -7.80 10.03
C PRO A 422 -22.74 -7.64 10.89
N THR A 423 -23.47 -6.53 10.69
CA THR A 423 -24.69 -6.18 11.43
C THR A 423 -25.76 -7.27 11.35
N ALA A 424 -25.82 -8.01 10.24
CA ALA A 424 -26.73 -9.15 10.07
C ALA A 424 -26.52 -10.27 11.11
N LEU A 425 -25.32 -10.37 11.70
CA LEU A 425 -24.99 -11.36 12.73
C LEU A 425 -25.10 -10.77 14.14
N THR A 426 -24.70 -9.52 14.33
CA THR A 426 -24.69 -8.85 15.65
C THR A 426 -26.03 -8.23 16.03
N GLY A 427 -26.95 -8.06 15.08
CA GLY A 427 -28.23 -7.37 15.29
C GLY A 427 -28.12 -5.85 15.51
N GLY A 428 -26.90 -5.30 15.55
CA GLY A 428 -26.67 -3.86 15.72
C GLY A 428 -26.92 -3.29 17.12
N THR A 429 -27.33 -4.11 18.10
CA THR A 429 -27.53 -3.69 19.49
C THR A 429 -26.54 -4.37 20.43
N PRO A 430 -26.19 -3.77 21.59
CA PRO A 430 -25.27 -4.38 22.55
C PRO A 430 -25.72 -5.78 23.02
N GLU A 431 -27.03 -6.00 23.18
CA GLU A 431 -27.58 -7.27 23.64
C GLU A 431 -27.41 -8.39 22.62
N ALA A 432 -27.80 -8.12 21.36
CA ALA A 432 -27.68 -9.10 20.29
C ALA A 432 -26.20 -9.36 19.94
N ALA A 433 -25.36 -8.33 20.01
CA ALA A 433 -23.93 -8.45 19.76
C ALA A 433 -23.25 -9.33 20.82
N ALA A 434 -23.52 -9.09 22.11
CA ALA A 434 -23.00 -9.91 23.22
C ALA A 434 -23.41 -11.38 23.08
N ALA A 435 -24.70 -11.63 22.83
CA ALA A 435 -25.23 -12.98 22.65
C ALA A 435 -24.55 -13.71 21.48
N TYR A 436 -24.33 -13.01 20.36
CA TYR A 436 -23.66 -13.58 19.20
C TYR A 436 -22.20 -13.93 19.48
N VAL A 437 -21.40 -13.00 20.03
CA VAL A 437 -19.95 -13.23 20.22
C VAL A 437 -19.64 -14.24 21.31
N ASN A 438 -20.45 -14.31 22.38
CA ASN A 438 -20.29 -15.34 23.41
C ASN A 438 -20.61 -16.75 22.85
N GLY A 439 -21.44 -16.83 21.80
CA GLY A 439 -21.72 -18.07 21.07
C GLY A 439 -20.58 -18.57 20.17
N LEU A 440 -19.52 -17.79 19.95
CA LEU A 440 -18.42 -18.14 19.04
C LEU A 440 -17.37 -19.07 19.66
N GLY A 441 -17.48 -19.42 20.95
CA GLY A 441 -16.52 -20.28 21.64
C GLY A 441 -15.14 -19.63 21.78
N LEU A 442 -15.11 -18.32 22.03
CA LEU A 442 -13.89 -17.54 22.19
C LEU A 442 -13.23 -17.85 23.54
N GLY A 443 -11.93 -17.58 23.64
CA GLY A 443 -11.24 -17.62 24.92
C GLY A 443 -11.59 -16.38 25.77
N GLY A 444 -11.52 -16.52 27.10
CA GLY A 444 -11.84 -15.44 28.04
C GLY A 444 -13.24 -15.56 28.63
N PRO A 445 -13.60 -14.67 29.57
CA PRO A 445 -14.97 -14.59 30.10
C PRO A 445 -15.93 -14.01 29.06
N ASP A 446 -17.20 -14.41 29.13
CA ASP A 446 -18.29 -13.84 28.34
C ASP A 446 -18.37 -12.32 28.52
N ILE A 447 -18.65 -11.58 27.43
CA ILE A 447 -18.84 -10.13 27.48
C ILE A 447 -20.31 -9.78 27.76
N SER A 448 -20.53 -8.72 28.55
CA SER A 448 -21.86 -8.17 28.80
C SER A 448 -22.22 -7.02 27.84
N PRO A 449 -23.52 -6.75 27.60
CA PRO A 449 -23.96 -5.60 26.81
C PRO A 449 -23.46 -4.26 27.37
N GLY A 450 -23.35 -4.15 28.70
CA GLY A 450 -22.85 -2.95 29.37
C GLY A 450 -21.37 -2.69 29.11
N GLU A 451 -20.54 -3.74 29.01
CA GLU A 451 -19.12 -3.61 28.65
C GLU A 451 -18.96 -3.16 27.18
N ILE A 452 -19.82 -3.64 26.28
CA ILE A 452 -19.82 -3.19 24.87
C ILE A 452 -20.18 -1.69 24.80
N ALA A 453 -21.22 -1.27 25.53
CA ALA A 453 -21.62 0.14 25.57
C ALA A 453 -20.54 1.03 26.20
N GLY A 454 -19.95 0.59 27.32
CA GLY A 454 -18.85 1.31 27.96
C GLY A 454 -17.61 1.44 27.07
N ALA A 455 -17.28 0.40 26.31
CA ALA A 455 -16.18 0.45 25.35
C ALA A 455 -16.42 1.48 24.22
N ALA A 456 -17.67 1.69 23.81
CA ALA A 456 -18.02 2.75 22.85
C ALA A 456 -17.90 4.15 23.48
N GLU A 457 -18.39 4.31 24.71
CA GLU A 457 -18.30 5.57 25.47
C GLU A 457 -16.84 5.98 25.74
N ASP A 458 -15.97 5.03 26.08
CA ASP A 458 -14.54 5.27 26.34
C ASP A 458 -13.79 5.89 25.13
N VAL A 459 -14.23 5.57 23.91
CA VAL A 459 -13.67 6.14 22.68
C VAL A 459 -14.49 7.33 22.14
N GLY A 460 -15.56 7.72 22.83
CA GLY A 460 -16.43 8.85 22.48
C GLY A 460 -17.29 8.57 21.24
N GLU A 461 -17.78 7.35 21.09
CA GLU A 461 -18.61 6.91 19.97
C GLU A 461 -19.97 6.39 20.46
N GLU A 462 -21.03 6.60 19.68
CA GLU A 462 -22.37 6.09 20.03
C GLU A 462 -22.43 4.56 20.00
N SER A 463 -21.66 3.94 19.10
CA SER A 463 -21.55 2.49 18.99
C SER A 463 -20.24 2.08 18.30
N ILE A 464 -19.70 0.94 18.73
CA ILE A 464 -18.58 0.26 18.06
C ILE A 464 -19.03 -1.02 17.33
N ILE A 465 -20.30 -1.37 17.41
CA ILE A 465 -20.86 -2.63 16.91
C ILE A 465 -20.90 -2.61 15.39
N SER A 466 -20.35 -3.65 14.77
CA SER A 466 -20.36 -3.84 13.31
C SER A 466 -19.82 -2.66 12.51
N ARG A 467 -18.89 -1.89 13.10
CA ARG A 467 -18.05 -0.93 12.38
C ARG A 467 -16.95 -1.68 11.61
N THR A 468 -17.41 -2.52 10.67
CA THR A 468 -16.60 -3.45 9.89
C THR A 468 -15.63 -2.74 8.95
N GLY A 469 -14.65 -3.49 8.44
CA GLY A 469 -13.63 -2.97 7.52
C GLY A 469 -12.29 -2.68 8.18
N GLY A 470 -12.05 -3.15 9.41
CA GLY A 470 -10.75 -3.16 10.09
C GLY A 470 -10.25 -1.80 10.58
N ALA A 471 -10.62 -0.71 9.92
CA ALA A 471 -10.24 0.65 10.28
C ALA A 471 -10.65 1.05 11.73
N PRO A 472 -11.91 0.84 12.14
CA PRO A 472 -12.35 1.18 13.50
C PRO A 472 -11.68 0.31 14.56
N THR A 473 -11.42 -0.96 14.24
CA THR A 473 -10.70 -1.88 15.14
C THR A 473 -9.24 -1.51 15.32
N LEU A 474 -8.56 -1.09 14.23
CA LEU A 474 -7.22 -0.52 14.32
C LEU A 474 -7.23 0.71 15.24
N ALA A 475 -8.18 1.62 15.02
CA ALA A 475 -8.31 2.83 15.81
C ALA A 475 -8.53 2.53 17.29
N PHE A 476 -9.40 1.57 17.60
CA PHE A 476 -9.68 1.11 18.95
C PHE A 476 -8.43 0.52 19.63
N GLY A 477 -7.74 -0.41 18.97
CA GLY A 477 -6.52 -1.02 19.52
C GLY A 477 -5.38 -0.02 19.69
N MET A 478 -5.22 0.91 18.74
CA MET A 478 -4.25 2.00 18.84
C MET A 478 -4.60 2.94 20.00
N ALA A 479 -5.87 3.28 20.19
CA ALA A 479 -6.33 4.12 21.29
C ALA A 479 -6.05 3.46 22.65
N GLN A 480 -6.34 2.16 22.80
CA GLN A 480 -6.04 1.44 24.04
C GLN A 480 -4.54 1.47 24.39
N VAL A 481 -3.68 1.19 23.42
CA VAL A 481 -2.22 1.19 23.63
C VAL A 481 -1.71 2.60 23.94
N LEU A 482 -2.12 3.61 23.15
CA LEU A 482 -1.62 4.97 23.31
C LEU A 482 -2.18 5.69 24.53
N ALA A 483 -3.45 5.48 24.89
CA ALA A 483 -4.02 6.03 26.13
C ALA A 483 -3.32 5.44 27.36
N SER A 484 -3.02 4.13 27.34
CA SER A 484 -2.27 3.46 28.41
C SER A 484 -0.83 3.95 28.51
N ALA A 485 -0.21 4.31 27.39
CA ALA A 485 1.17 4.82 27.36
C ALA A 485 1.26 6.33 27.69
N ILE A 486 0.32 7.13 27.17
CA ILE A 486 0.39 8.58 27.09
C ILE A 486 -1.01 9.19 27.32
N GLY A 487 -1.18 9.81 28.48
CA GLY A 487 -2.31 10.70 28.77
C GLY A 487 -3.56 10.07 29.38
N GLY A 488 -3.55 8.76 29.67
CA GLY A 488 -4.62 8.10 30.41
C GLY A 488 -5.93 7.98 29.64
N SER A 489 -6.98 7.48 30.32
CA SER A 489 -8.30 7.23 29.71
C SER A 489 -8.95 8.49 29.13
N SER A 490 -8.66 9.68 29.66
CA SER A 490 -9.18 10.95 29.15
C SER A 490 -8.77 11.28 27.71
N LEU A 491 -7.68 10.68 27.19
CA LEU A 491 -7.26 10.86 25.80
C LEU A 491 -7.68 9.70 24.88
N ALA A 492 -8.42 8.70 25.37
CA ALA A 492 -8.80 7.54 24.56
C ALA A 492 -9.62 7.96 23.31
N SER A 493 -10.64 8.81 23.49
CA SER A 493 -11.40 9.37 22.37
C SER A 493 -10.54 10.19 21.40
N PHE A 494 -9.61 11.00 21.92
CA PHE A 494 -8.65 11.73 21.08
C PHE A 494 -7.81 10.76 20.24
N TRP A 495 -7.24 9.71 20.85
CA TRP A 495 -6.40 8.75 20.15
C TRP A 495 -7.18 7.92 19.13
N TYR A 496 -8.45 7.61 19.42
CA TYR A 496 -9.34 6.90 18.51
C TYR A 496 -9.65 7.73 17.25
N HIS A 497 -10.14 8.96 17.42
CA HIS A 497 -10.42 9.87 16.30
C HIS A 497 -9.14 10.25 15.53
N PHE A 498 -8.02 10.41 16.26
CA PHE A 498 -6.71 10.59 15.66
C PHE A 498 -6.32 9.41 14.76
N ALA A 499 -6.56 8.16 15.20
CA ALA A 499 -6.27 6.97 14.43
C ALA A 499 -7.14 6.84 13.17
N ILE A 500 -8.45 7.11 13.28
CA ILE A 500 -9.36 7.14 12.12
C ILE A 500 -8.89 8.15 11.08
N MET A 501 -8.57 9.37 11.52
CA MET A 501 -8.11 10.41 10.61
C MET A 501 -6.74 10.07 10.01
N PHE A 502 -5.81 9.55 10.83
CA PHE A 502 -4.50 9.06 10.40
C PHE A 502 -4.65 8.04 9.27
N GLU A 503 -5.54 7.06 9.45
CA GLU A 503 -5.80 6.06 8.43
C GLU A 503 -6.42 6.67 7.17
N ALA A 504 -7.48 7.47 7.30
CA ALA A 504 -8.12 8.09 6.15
C ALA A 504 -7.14 8.95 5.33
N LEU A 505 -6.18 9.62 5.98
CA LEU A 505 -5.09 10.33 5.31
C LEU A 505 -4.15 9.39 4.54
N PHE A 506 -3.88 8.17 5.03
CA PHE A 506 -3.11 7.18 4.29
C PHE A 506 -3.79 6.80 2.99
N ILE A 507 -5.08 6.48 3.11
CA ILE A 507 -5.86 5.96 2.01
C ILE A 507 -6.03 7.03 0.94
N LEU A 508 -6.29 8.28 1.35
CA LEU A 508 -6.51 9.37 0.41
C LEU A 508 -5.24 9.71 -0.40
N THR A 509 -4.04 9.62 0.19
CA THR A 509 -2.78 9.71 -0.59
C THR A 509 -2.68 8.59 -1.63
N THR A 510 -3.11 7.38 -1.29
CA THR A 510 -3.07 6.24 -2.22
C THR A 510 -4.06 6.42 -3.37
N VAL A 511 -5.25 6.95 -3.09
CA VAL A 511 -6.27 7.30 -4.11
C VAL A 511 -5.73 8.35 -5.08
N ASP A 512 -4.99 9.35 -4.59
CA ASP A 512 -4.37 10.39 -5.43
C ASP A 512 -3.29 9.82 -6.36
N ALA A 513 -2.33 9.12 -5.78
CA ALA A 513 -1.24 8.49 -6.52
C ALA A 513 -1.80 7.46 -7.52
N GLY A 514 -2.76 6.64 -7.09
CA GLY A 514 -3.46 5.66 -7.91
C GLY A 514 -4.18 6.29 -9.10
N THR A 515 -4.98 7.33 -8.87
CA THR A 515 -5.71 8.04 -9.94
C THR A 515 -4.74 8.63 -10.97
N ARG A 516 -3.61 9.18 -10.52
CA ARG A 516 -2.56 9.70 -11.40
C ARG A 516 -1.88 8.60 -12.22
N VAL A 517 -1.58 7.44 -11.62
CA VAL A 517 -1.00 6.32 -12.35
C VAL A 517 -1.99 5.72 -13.34
N ALA A 518 -3.25 5.55 -12.97
CA ALA A 518 -4.31 5.10 -13.86
C ALA A 518 -4.47 6.04 -15.07
N ARG A 519 -4.36 7.36 -14.87
CA ARG A 519 -4.31 8.34 -15.97
C ARG A 519 -3.14 8.09 -16.92
N PHE A 520 -1.93 7.87 -16.39
CA PHE A 520 -0.77 7.57 -17.23
C PHE A 520 -0.96 6.29 -18.03
N MET A 521 -1.50 5.24 -17.40
CA MET A 521 -1.79 3.98 -18.08
C MET A 521 -2.83 4.11 -19.18
N LEU A 522 -3.90 4.88 -18.95
CA LEU A 522 -4.92 5.15 -19.97
C LEU A 522 -4.32 5.95 -21.13
N SER A 523 -3.50 6.95 -20.82
CA SER A 523 -2.79 7.75 -21.82
C SER A 523 -1.85 6.89 -22.68
N ASP A 524 -1.07 6.01 -22.05
CA ASP A 524 -0.19 5.05 -22.73
C ASP A 524 -0.99 4.09 -23.62
N SER A 525 -2.12 3.59 -23.12
CA SER A 525 -2.99 2.65 -23.82
C SER A 525 -3.63 3.27 -25.07
N LEU A 526 -4.19 4.48 -24.95
CA LEU A 526 -4.73 5.24 -26.08
C LEU A 526 -3.63 5.62 -27.07
N GLY A 527 -2.45 6.00 -26.56
CA GLY A 527 -1.26 6.30 -27.36
C GLY A 527 -0.80 5.15 -28.26
N ASN A 528 -1.17 3.91 -27.92
CA ASN A 528 -0.83 2.72 -28.69
C ASN A 528 -1.79 2.42 -29.85
N LEU A 529 -2.89 3.16 -30.00
CA LEU A 529 -3.85 3.00 -31.12
C LEU A 529 -3.35 3.61 -32.43
N GLY A 530 -2.30 4.44 -32.39
CA GLY A 530 -1.69 5.08 -33.56
C GLY A 530 -2.50 6.27 -34.10
N GLY A 531 -2.05 6.84 -35.22
CA GLY A 531 -2.69 8.00 -35.85
C GLY A 531 -2.74 9.22 -34.92
N PRO A 532 -3.86 9.99 -34.88
CA PRO A 532 -4.04 11.14 -33.99
C PRO A 532 -3.91 10.78 -32.50
N ALA A 533 -4.21 9.53 -32.12
CA ALA A 533 -4.13 9.08 -30.73
C ALA A 533 -2.68 9.00 -30.21
N THR A 534 -1.68 9.04 -31.09
CA THR A 534 -0.25 9.10 -30.70
C THR A 534 0.04 10.30 -29.80
N ARG A 535 -0.76 11.38 -29.91
CA ARG A 535 -0.65 12.57 -29.06
C ARG A 535 -0.87 12.27 -27.57
N PHE A 536 -1.60 11.21 -27.22
CA PHE A 536 -1.76 10.78 -25.82
C PHE A 536 -0.47 10.26 -25.18
N ARG A 537 0.58 9.96 -25.97
CA ARG A 537 1.91 9.62 -25.44
C ARG A 537 2.65 10.82 -24.85
N ASP A 538 2.22 12.04 -25.15
CA ASP A 538 2.82 13.26 -24.63
C ASP A 538 2.18 13.64 -23.28
N PRO A 539 2.89 13.49 -22.14
CA PRO A 539 2.36 13.83 -20.82
C PRO A 539 2.14 15.34 -20.62
N SER A 540 2.73 16.17 -21.50
CA SER A 540 2.59 17.62 -21.44
C SER A 540 1.27 18.11 -22.07
N TRP A 541 0.60 17.28 -22.87
CA TRP A 541 -0.66 17.64 -23.51
C TRP A 541 -1.83 17.69 -22.51
N ARG A 542 -2.19 18.91 -22.10
CA ARG A 542 -3.17 19.18 -21.04
C ARG A 542 -4.55 18.58 -21.30
N VAL A 543 -5.08 18.77 -22.51
CA VAL A 543 -6.43 18.29 -22.87
C VAL A 543 -6.50 16.77 -22.80
N GLY A 544 -5.49 16.07 -23.33
CA GLY A 544 -5.41 14.61 -23.23
C GLY A 544 -5.32 14.13 -21.79
N ALA A 545 -4.52 14.80 -20.96
CA ALA A 545 -4.40 14.48 -19.54
C ALA A 545 -5.73 14.68 -18.79
N TRP A 546 -6.45 15.78 -19.03
CA TRP A 546 -7.73 16.08 -18.38
C TRP A 546 -8.83 15.10 -18.79
N LEU A 547 -8.90 14.74 -20.08
CA LEU A 547 -9.83 13.72 -20.57
C LEU A 547 -9.55 12.35 -19.94
N CYS A 548 -8.28 11.94 -19.90
CA CYS A 548 -7.91 10.68 -19.26
C CYS A 548 -8.22 10.69 -17.75
N SER A 549 -7.94 11.80 -17.05
CA SER A 549 -8.35 11.98 -15.65
C SER A 549 -9.85 11.82 -15.45
N ALA A 550 -10.66 12.50 -16.28
CA ALA A 550 -12.12 12.46 -16.18
C ALA A 550 -12.66 11.05 -16.37
N LEU A 551 -12.14 10.31 -17.36
CA LEU A 551 -12.54 8.92 -17.62
C LEU A 551 -12.15 7.98 -16.49
N VAL A 552 -10.93 8.12 -15.96
CA VAL A 552 -10.45 7.31 -14.83
C VAL A 552 -11.31 7.56 -13.60
N VAL A 553 -11.55 8.83 -13.27
CA VAL A 553 -12.34 9.24 -12.10
C VAL A 553 -13.81 8.85 -12.23
N ALA A 554 -14.39 8.95 -13.42
CA ALA A 554 -15.73 8.42 -13.68
C ALA A 554 -15.78 6.89 -13.50
N GLY A 555 -14.75 6.17 -13.96
CA GLY A 555 -14.66 4.72 -13.85
C GLY A 555 -14.63 4.24 -12.40
N TRP A 556 -13.68 4.73 -11.60
CA TRP A 556 -13.59 4.28 -10.20
C TRP A 556 -14.69 4.93 -9.33
N GLY A 557 -15.11 6.16 -9.64
CA GLY A 557 -16.18 6.86 -8.94
C GLY A 557 -17.54 6.15 -9.07
N ALA A 558 -17.85 5.60 -10.25
CA ALA A 558 -19.05 4.80 -10.45
C ALA A 558 -19.05 3.52 -9.58
N ILE A 559 -17.90 2.85 -9.48
CA ILE A 559 -17.74 1.66 -8.61
C ILE A 559 -17.82 2.06 -7.13
N LEU A 560 -17.21 3.19 -6.74
CA LEU A 560 -17.31 3.70 -5.37
C LEU A 560 -18.78 3.97 -4.99
N LEU A 561 -19.53 4.68 -5.85
CA LEU A 561 -20.94 4.98 -5.62
C LEU A 561 -21.80 3.71 -5.54
N MET A 562 -21.48 2.68 -6.35
CA MET A 562 -22.11 1.37 -6.26
C MET A 562 -21.82 0.69 -4.91
N GLY A 563 -20.58 0.75 -4.42
CA GLY A 563 -20.19 0.17 -3.14
C GLY A 563 -20.77 0.91 -1.93
N VAL A 564 -20.89 2.23 -2.02
CA VAL A 564 -21.47 3.07 -0.96
C VAL A 564 -22.97 2.88 -0.82
N THR A 565 -23.67 2.64 -1.93
CA THR A 565 -25.12 2.39 -1.94
C THR A 565 -25.47 0.90 -1.80
N ASP A 566 -24.50 0.02 -1.53
CA ASP A 566 -24.73 -1.42 -1.30
C ASP A 566 -25.29 -1.65 0.12
N PRO A 567 -26.56 -2.10 0.24
CA PRO A 567 -27.22 -2.30 1.53
C PRO A 567 -26.60 -3.43 2.38
N LEU A 568 -25.74 -4.29 1.80
CA LEU A 568 -24.98 -5.29 2.56
C LEU A 568 -23.68 -4.77 3.17
N GLY A 569 -23.41 -3.46 3.06
CA GLY A 569 -22.17 -2.85 3.52
C GLY A 569 -21.02 -3.21 2.59
N GLY A 570 -20.99 -2.60 1.40
CA GLY A 570 -20.20 -2.95 0.20
C GLY A 570 -18.69 -3.25 0.35
N ILE A 571 -18.12 -3.12 1.56
CA ILE A 571 -16.81 -3.65 1.91
C ILE A 571 -16.81 -5.20 1.87
N ASN A 572 -17.84 -5.87 2.41
CA ASN A 572 -17.86 -7.34 2.50
C ASN A 572 -17.87 -8.02 1.13
N THR A 573 -18.49 -7.37 0.15
CA THR A 573 -18.63 -7.88 -1.21
C THR A 573 -17.37 -7.55 -2.04
N LEU A 574 -16.81 -6.34 -1.93
CA LEU A 574 -15.69 -5.90 -2.78
C LEU A 574 -14.29 -6.21 -2.23
N PHE A 575 -14.11 -6.35 -0.91
CA PHE A 575 -12.78 -6.55 -0.31
C PHE A 575 -12.11 -7.88 -0.71
N PRO A 576 -12.82 -9.03 -0.78
CA PRO A 576 -12.21 -10.27 -1.28
C PRO A 576 -11.75 -10.15 -2.75
N LEU A 577 -12.52 -9.44 -3.58
CA LEU A 577 -12.14 -9.17 -4.97
C LEU A 577 -10.92 -8.25 -5.03
N PHE A 578 -10.84 -7.26 -4.13
CA PHE A 578 -9.68 -6.37 -4.00
C PHE A 578 -8.39 -7.14 -3.72
N GLY A 579 -8.38 -8.05 -2.74
CA GLY A 579 -7.20 -8.84 -2.40
C GLY A 579 -6.73 -9.70 -3.58
N ILE A 580 -7.68 -10.40 -4.23
CA ILE A 580 -7.38 -11.25 -5.40
C ILE A 580 -6.86 -10.38 -6.56
N ALA A 581 -7.53 -9.28 -6.87
CA ALA A 581 -7.14 -8.38 -7.95
C ALA A 581 -5.73 -7.79 -7.70
N ASN A 582 -5.42 -7.40 -6.46
CA ASN A 582 -4.11 -6.88 -6.09
C ASN A 582 -3.00 -7.94 -6.25
N GLN A 583 -3.26 -9.19 -5.89
CA GLN A 583 -2.28 -10.27 -6.08
C GLN A 583 -2.17 -10.70 -7.56
N LEU A 584 -3.27 -10.72 -8.31
CA LEU A 584 -3.23 -10.92 -9.77
C LEU A 584 -2.36 -9.87 -10.47
N LEU A 585 -2.39 -8.64 -9.98
CA LEU A 585 -1.49 -7.58 -10.41
C LEU A 585 -0.02 -7.83 -10.00
N ALA A 586 0.23 -8.33 -8.79
CA ALA A 586 1.56 -8.76 -8.36
C ALA A 586 2.11 -9.87 -9.28
N ALA A 587 1.27 -10.84 -9.67
CA ALA A 587 1.63 -11.90 -10.59
C ALA A 587 2.04 -11.37 -11.97
N ILE A 588 1.34 -10.36 -12.50
CA ILE A 588 1.74 -9.67 -13.74
C ILE A 588 3.11 -9.00 -13.55
N ALA A 589 3.31 -8.27 -12.46
CA ALA A 589 4.57 -7.58 -12.18
C ALA A 589 5.74 -8.56 -12.08
N LEU A 590 5.61 -9.60 -11.28
CA LEU A 590 6.61 -10.65 -11.10
C LEU A 590 6.86 -11.42 -12.40
N SER A 591 5.85 -11.65 -13.23
CA SER A 591 6.02 -12.26 -14.56
C SER A 591 6.88 -11.41 -15.49
N VAL A 592 6.67 -10.09 -15.51
CA VAL A 592 7.49 -9.15 -16.28
C VAL A 592 8.91 -9.12 -15.73
N VAL A 593 9.09 -8.99 -14.42
CA VAL A 593 10.41 -8.98 -13.76
C VAL A 593 11.17 -10.28 -14.06
N PHE A 594 10.53 -11.43 -13.85
CA PHE A 594 11.12 -12.74 -14.12
C PHE A 594 11.56 -12.85 -15.58
N THR A 595 10.70 -12.44 -16.52
CA THR A 595 11.03 -12.43 -17.94
C THR A 595 12.25 -11.56 -18.25
N VAL A 596 12.32 -10.34 -17.70
CA VAL A 596 13.47 -9.46 -17.90
C VAL A 596 14.76 -10.07 -17.33
N VAL A 597 14.71 -10.68 -16.16
CA VAL A 597 15.88 -11.36 -15.54
C VAL A 597 16.37 -12.51 -16.42
N VAL A 598 15.47 -13.33 -16.96
CA VAL A 598 15.79 -14.43 -17.87
C VAL A 598 16.33 -13.91 -19.21
N LYS A 599 15.73 -12.86 -19.80
CA LYS A 599 16.21 -12.24 -21.05
C LYS A 599 17.62 -11.69 -20.91
N LYS A 600 17.98 -11.14 -19.75
CA LYS A 600 19.35 -10.69 -19.42
C LYS A 600 20.37 -11.82 -19.24
N GLY A 601 19.98 -13.09 -19.37
CA GLY A 601 20.85 -14.24 -19.16
C GLY A 601 21.20 -14.51 -17.70
N LEU A 602 20.47 -13.91 -16.75
CA LEU A 602 20.73 -14.05 -15.31
C LEU A 602 20.05 -15.30 -14.72
N PHE A 603 20.11 -16.43 -15.42
CA PHE A 603 19.37 -17.66 -15.11
C PHE A 603 19.60 -18.17 -13.68
N ARG A 604 20.86 -18.10 -13.20
CA ARG A 604 21.24 -18.50 -11.84
C ARG A 604 20.47 -17.76 -10.74
N TRP A 605 20.01 -16.53 -11.02
CA TRP A 605 19.34 -15.66 -10.05
C TRP A 605 17.84 -15.52 -10.33
N ALA A 606 17.30 -16.21 -11.35
CA ALA A 606 15.89 -16.14 -11.72
C ALA A 606 14.95 -16.67 -10.62
N TRP A 607 15.45 -17.49 -9.70
CA TRP A 607 14.68 -17.95 -8.54
C TRP A 607 14.26 -16.81 -7.59
N ILE A 608 14.99 -15.70 -7.57
CA ILE A 608 14.71 -14.55 -6.68
C ILE A 608 13.32 -13.96 -6.97
N PRO A 609 12.97 -13.58 -8.22
CA PRO A 609 11.59 -13.23 -8.56
C PRO A 609 10.71 -14.46 -8.86
N GLY A 610 11.29 -15.61 -9.22
CA GLY A 610 10.54 -16.80 -9.62
C GLY A 610 9.83 -17.53 -8.48
N LEU A 611 10.46 -17.62 -7.29
CA LEU A 611 9.84 -18.28 -6.14
C LEU A 611 8.62 -17.48 -5.61
N PRO A 612 8.71 -16.15 -5.41
CA PRO A 612 7.52 -15.33 -5.13
C PRO A 612 6.44 -15.43 -6.20
N LEU A 613 6.82 -15.46 -7.49
CA LEU A 613 5.85 -15.60 -8.59
C LEU A 613 5.06 -16.90 -8.50
N VAL A 614 5.75 -18.02 -8.27
CA VAL A 614 5.08 -19.33 -8.16
C VAL A 614 4.16 -19.36 -6.94
N TRP A 615 4.63 -18.86 -5.79
CA TRP A 615 3.84 -18.78 -4.57
C TRP A 615 2.56 -17.95 -4.77
N ASP A 616 2.72 -16.75 -5.31
CA ASP A 616 1.61 -15.83 -5.61
C ASP A 616 0.60 -16.46 -6.58
N LEU A 617 1.08 -17.04 -7.69
CA LEU A 617 0.18 -17.73 -8.63
C LEU A 617 -0.58 -18.88 -7.97
N VAL A 618 0.07 -19.69 -7.13
CA VAL A 618 -0.59 -20.80 -6.43
C VAL A 618 -1.68 -20.29 -5.48
N VAL A 619 -1.36 -19.32 -4.64
CA VAL A 619 -2.30 -18.70 -3.70
C VAL A 619 -3.49 -18.08 -4.46
N THR A 620 -3.18 -17.23 -5.43
CA THR A 620 -4.16 -16.36 -6.08
C THR A 620 -5.06 -17.10 -7.06
N MET A 621 -4.51 -18.09 -7.78
CA MET A 621 -5.33 -18.95 -8.64
C MET A 621 -6.19 -19.90 -7.81
N THR A 622 -5.71 -20.39 -6.65
CA THR A 622 -6.54 -21.18 -5.74
C THR A 622 -7.68 -20.35 -5.16
N ALA A 623 -7.41 -19.12 -4.73
CA ALA A 623 -8.44 -18.21 -4.21
C ALA A 623 -9.48 -17.88 -5.27
N SER A 624 -9.02 -17.55 -6.49
CA SER A 624 -9.90 -17.31 -7.63
C SER A 624 -10.74 -18.54 -7.96
N TYR A 625 -10.15 -19.74 -7.97
CA TYR A 625 -10.87 -20.98 -8.19
C TYR A 625 -11.95 -21.22 -7.14
N GLN A 626 -11.64 -21.07 -5.85
CA GLN A 626 -12.61 -21.25 -4.77
C GLN A 626 -13.73 -20.19 -4.84
N LYS A 627 -13.41 -18.92 -5.13
CA LYS A 627 -14.41 -17.87 -5.30
C LYS A 627 -15.30 -18.05 -6.53
N ILE A 628 -14.79 -18.65 -7.60
CA ILE A 628 -15.58 -18.88 -8.83
C ILE A 628 -16.40 -20.17 -8.70
N PHE A 629 -15.83 -21.26 -8.19
CA PHE A 629 -16.41 -22.60 -8.33
C PHE A 629 -16.91 -23.23 -7.02
N SER A 630 -16.70 -22.60 -5.86
CA SER A 630 -17.23 -23.15 -4.61
C SER A 630 -18.76 -23.17 -4.60
N THR A 631 -19.33 -24.25 -4.07
CA THR A 631 -20.77 -24.41 -3.86
C THR A 631 -21.25 -23.79 -2.55
N ASP A 632 -20.36 -23.36 -1.66
CA ASP A 632 -20.73 -22.65 -0.41
C ASP A 632 -21.06 -21.18 -0.74
N PRO A 633 -22.30 -20.70 -0.52
CA PRO A 633 -22.70 -19.31 -0.79
C PRO A 633 -21.95 -18.26 0.03
N ARG A 634 -21.30 -18.64 1.14
CA ARG A 634 -20.42 -17.73 1.91
C ARG A 634 -19.08 -17.49 1.20
N LEU A 635 -18.69 -18.43 0.34
CA LEU A 635 -17.41 -18.42 -0.34
C LEU A 635 -17.56 -18.06 -1.82
N GLY A 636 -18.36 -18.82 -2.57
CA GLY A 636 -18.46 -18.75 -4.02
C GLY A 636 -19.42 -17.66 -4.51
N TYR A 637 -18.96 -16.82 -5.45
CA TYR A 637 -19.75 -15.74 -6.02
C TYR A 637 -21.00 -16.25 -6.74
N TRP A 638 -20.88 -17.32 -7.53
CA TRP A 638 -22.01 -17.88 -8.27
C TRP A 638 -22.97 -18.67 -7.36
N ALA A 639 -22.45 -19.38 -6.35
CA ALA A 639 -23.30 -20.02 -5.34
C ALA A 639 -24.12 -18.99 -4.55
N GLN A 640 -23.52 -17.85 -4.19
CA GLN A 640 -24.24 -16.74 -3.58
C GLN A 640 -25.28 -16.12 -4.51
N HIS A 641 -24.89 -15.86 -5.77
CA HIS A 641 -25.79 -15.35 -6.79
C HIS A 641 -27.04 -16.22 -6.94
N ASP A 642 -26.85 -17.53 -7.11
CA ASP A 642 -27.92 -18.48 -7.33
C ASP A 642 -28.82 -18.63 -6.10
N ALA A 643 -28.24 -18.60 -4.89
CA ALA A 643 -29.01 -18.65 -3.65
C ALA A 643 -29.94 -17.43 -3.47
N PHE A 644 -29.42 -16.22 -3.67
CA PHE A 644 -30.23 -15.00 -3.58
C PHE A 644 -31.26 -14.91 -4.70
N ARG A 645 -30.91 -15.36 -5.91
CA ARG A 645 -31.84 -15.43 -7.03
C ARG A 645 -32.98 -16.41 -6.76
N ALA A 646 -32.68 -17.59 -6.22
CA ALA A 646 -33.69 -18.58 -5.87
C ALA A 646 -34.64 -18.05 -4.79
N ALA A 647 -34.12 -17.37 -3.76
CA ALA A 647 -34.94 -16.75 -2.73
C ALA A 647 -35.88 -15.67 -3.30
N ARG A 648 -35.37 -14.81 -4.19
CA ARG A 648 -36.19 -13.80 -4.88
C ARG A 648 -37.27 -14.45 -5.74
N ASP A 649 -36.89 -15.46 -6.52
CA ASP A 649 -37.81 -16.16 -7.42
C ASP A 649 -38.87 -16.97 -6.62
N ALA A 650 -38.57 -17.33 -5.36
CA ALA A 650 -39.52 -17.92 -4.40
C ALA A 650 -40.45 -16.90 -3.72
N GLY A 651 -40.24 -15.59 -3.95
CA GLY A 651 -41.06 -14.52 -3.36
C GLY A 651 -40.68 -14.15 -1.92
N GLU A 652 -39.47 -14.51 -1.46
CA GLU A 652 -38.97 -14.12 -0.14
C GLU A 652 -38.72 -12.61 -0.07
N GLU A 653 -39.13 -11.97 1.03
CA GLU A 653 -38.93 -10.53 1.26
C GLU A 653 -37.54 -10.20 1.84
N SER A 654 -36.84 -11.21 2.35
CA SER A 654 -35.47 -11.10 2.87
C SER A 654 -34.73 -12.43 2.72
N PHE A 655 -33.40 -12.38 2.56
CA PHE A 655 -32.57 -13.58 2.51
C PHE A 655 -31.14 -13.30 2.94
N GLY A 656 -30.61 -14.16 3.82
CA GLY A 656 -29.25 -14.01 4.35
C GLY A 656 -29.04 -12.64 4.99
N SER A 657 -28.13 -11.85 4.44
CA SER A 657 -27.83 -10.50 4.91
C SER A 657 -28.71 -9.41 4.30
N ALA A 658 -29.55 -9.71 3.30
CA ALA A 658 -30.40 -8.72 2.64
C ALA A 658 -31.77 -8.65 3.31
N ALA A 659 -32.07 -7.50 3.92
CA ALA A 659 -33.32 -7.27 4.65
C ALA A 659 -34.48 -6.77 3.76
N THR A 660 -34.23 -6.45 2.49
CA THR A 660 -35.26 -5.99 1.54
C THR A 660 -35.10 -6.64 0.16
N PRO A 661 -36.16 -6.68 -0.67
CA PRO A 661 -36.07 -7.16 -2.04
C PRO A 661 -35.05 -6.41 -2.89
N GLU A 662 -34.97 -5.08 -2.76
CA GLU A 662 -33.99 -4.25 -3.46
C GLU A 662 -32.56 -4.60 -3.04
N ALA A 663 -32.37 -4.91 -1.75
CA ALA A 663 -31.10 -5.38 -1.24
C ALA A 663 -30.74 -6.73 -1.85
N MET A 664 -31.69 -7.66 -1.97
CA MET A 664 -31.47 -8.96 -2.63
C MET A 664 -31.07 -8.77 -4.10
N ASP A 665 -31.75 -7.90 -4.86
CA ASP A 665 -31.39 -7.59 -6.24
C ASP A 665 -29.99 -6.95 -6.36
N ALA A 666 -29.59 -6.13 -5.39
CA ALA A 666 -28.24 -5.60 -5.32
C ALA A 666 -27.20 -6.73 -5.12
N VAL A 667 -27.45 -7.71 -4.24
CA VAL A 667 -26.57 -8.87 -4.06
C VAL A 667 -26.44 -9.67 -5.35
N ILE A 668 -27.55 -9.97 -6.01
CA ILE A 668 -27.60 -10.73 -7.26
C ILE A 668 -26.74 -10.04 -8.32
N ARG A 669 -26.90 -8.72 -8.49
CA ARG A 669 -26.10 -7.93 -9.43
C ARG A 669 -24.62 -7.93 -9.06
N ASN A 670 -24.30 -7.65 -7.79
CA ASN A 670 -22.92 -7.48 -7.33
C ASN A 670 -22.13 -8.80 -7.43
N THR A 671 -22.75 -9.92 -7.04
CA THR A 671 -22.16 -11.26 -7.15
C THR A 671 -21.93 -11.69 -8.59
N ALA A 672 -22.84 -11.37 -9.52
CA ALA A 672 -22.64 -11.61 -10.95
C ALA A 672 -21.46 -10.81 -11.52
N VAL A 673 -21.35 -9.53 -11.16
CA VAL A 673 -20.22 -8.67 -11.55
C VAL A 673 -18.91 -9.23 -11.00
N GLN A 674 -18.87 -9.60 -9.72
CA GLN A 674 -17.67 -10.16 -9.08
C GLN A 674 -17.24 -11.49 -9.68
N GLY A 675 -18.17 -12.43 -9.87
CA GLY A 675 -17.90 -13.71 -10.50
C GLY A 675 -17.33 -13.54 -11.91
N THR A 676 -17.93 -12.65 -12.70
CA THR A 676 -17.49 -12.36 -14.07
C THR A 676 -16.11 -11.71 -14.10
N LEU A 677 -15.87 -10.69 -13.27
CA LEU A 677 -14.58 -9.99 -13.19
C LEU A 677 -13.48 -10.92 -12.68
N SER A 678 -13.77 -11.79 -11.72
CA SER A 678 -12.81 -12.77 -11.21
C SER A 678 -12.36 -13.73 -12.31
N ILE A 679 -13.29 -14.21 -13.15
CA ILE A 679 -12.95 -15.06 -14.32
C ILE A 679 -12.10 -14.28 -15.31
N LEU A 680 -12.49 -13.05 -15.63
CA LEU A 680 -11.76 -12.20 -16.57
C LEU A 680 -10.32 -11.94 -16.11
N PHE A 681 -10.12 -11.56 -14.84
CA PHE A 681 -8.78 -11.26 -14.33
C PHE A 681 -7.90 -12.50 -14.27
N ALA A 682 -8.43 -13.63 -13.78
CA ALA A 682 -7.69 -14.88 -13.78
C ALA A 682 -7.25 -15.26 -15.20
N ALA A 683 -8.15 -15.16 -16.19
CA ALA A 683 -7.83 -15.45 -17.58
C ALA A 683 -6.74 -14.51 -18.15
N LEU A 684 -6.85 -13.19 -17.92
CA LEU A 684 -5.87 -12.20 -18.39
C LEU A 684 -4.48 -12.43 -17.79
N VAL A 685 -4.40 -12.77 -16.50
CA VAL A 685 -3.14 -13.13 -15.84
C VAL A 685 -2.57 -14.41 -16.41
N LEU A 686 -3.37 -15.47 -16.57
CA LEU A 686 -2.91 -16.72 -17.16
C LEU A 686 -2.36 -16.50 -18.59
N ILE A 687 -3.03 -15.70 -19.42
CA ILE A 687 -2.52 -15.33 -20.75
C ILE A 687 -1.16 -14.63 -20.63
N THR A 688 -1.02 -13.70 -19.69
CA THR A 688 0.22 -12.95 -19.45
C THR A 688 1.36 -13.86 -19.00
N VAL A 689 1.09 -14.77 -18.05
CA VAL A 689 2.05 -15.76 -17.54
C VAL A 689 2.47 -16.73 -18.62
N LEU A 690 1.54 -17.22 -19.44
CA LEU A 690 1.83 -18.11 -20.57
C LEU A 690 2.71 -17.40 -21.61
N ALA A 691 2.41 -16.13 -21.92
CA ALA A 691 3.25 -15.33 -22.82
C ALA A 691 4.67 -15.14 -22.23
N ALA A 692 4.78 -14.85 -20.94
CA ALA A 692 6.05 -14.76 -20.23
C ALA A 692 6.84 -16.08 -20.28
N ALA A 693 6.18 -17.21 -20.04
CA ALA A 693 6.81 -18.53 -20.12
C ALA A 693 7.36 -18.81 -21.53
N VAL A 694 6.59 -18.53 -22.59
CA VAL A 694 7.04 -18.68 -23.98
C VAL A 694 8.27 -17.82 -24.27
N VAL A 695 8.28 -16.57 -23.84
CA VAL A 695 9.42 -15.66 -24.02
C VAL A 695 10.63 -16.15 -23.23
N CYS A 696 10.44 -16.62 -22.00
CA CYS A 696 11.50 -17.18 -21.17
C CYS A 696 12.14 -18.42 -21.81
N VAL A 697 11.33 -19.35 -22.34
CA VAL A 697 11.84 -20.54 -23.04
C VAL A 697 12.67 -20.15 -24.26
N ARG A 698 12.22 -19.15 -25.03
CA ARG A 698 12.97 -18.61 -26.17
C ARG A 698 14.29 -17.99 -25.72
N ALA A 699 14.28 -17.20 -24.64
CA ALA A 699 15.48 -16.59 -24.09
C ALA A 699 16.50 -17.61 -23.58
N VAL A 700 16.06 -18.66 -22.89
CA VAL A 700 16.95 -19.74 -22.42
C VAL A 700 17.58 -20.46 -23.62
N ARG A 701 16.79 -20.80 -24.65
CA ARG A 701 17.31 -21.45 -25.87
C ARG A 701 18.31 -20.59 -26.64
N ALA A 702 18.15 -19.27 -26.62
CA ALA A 702 19.02 -18.32 -27.29
C ALA A 702 20.22 -17.86 -26.44
N GLY A 703 20.31 -18.28 -25.17
CA GLY A 703 21.33 -17.78 -24.23
C GLY A 703 21.11 -16.34 -23.75
N GLY A 704 19.91 -15.79 -23.98
CA GLY A 704 19.53 -14.41 -23.70
C GLY A 704 18.67 -13.82 -24.84
N LEU A 705 17.99 -12.70 -24.58
CA LEU A 705 17.30 -11.91 -25.61
C LEU A 705 17.47 -10.41 -25.32
N PRO A 706 17.46 -9.56 -26.36
CA PRO A 706 17.50 -8.11 -26.17
C PRO A 706 16.29 -7.62 -25.36
N THR A 707 16.56 -6.68 -24.46
CA THR A 707 15.55 -6.00 -23.62
C THR A 707 15.19 -4.64 -24.19
N SER A 708 14.05 -4.07 -23.78
CA SER A 708 13.61 -2.74 -24.23
C SER A 708 14.28 -1.57 -23.48
N GLU A 709 15.51 -1.76 -22.97
CA GLU A 709 16.22 -0.72 -22.21
C GLU A 709 16.66 0.41 -23.12
N GLU A 710 16.57 1.65 -22.62
CA GLU A 710 17.03 2.82 -23.38
C GLU A 710 18.57 2.88 -23.40
N PRO A 711 19.15 3.49 -24.46
CA PRO A 711 20.57 3.79 -24.51
C PRO A 711 21.02 4.64 -23.32
N ASP A 712 22.21 4.34 -22.82
CA ASP A 712 22.85 5.07 -21.71
C ASP A 712 23.04 6.55 -22.07
N ALA A 713 22.77 7.42 -21.12
CA ALA A 713 23.13 8.84 -21.16
C ALA A 713 23.98 9.16 -19.92
N PRO A 714 25.06 9.96 -20.04
CA PRO A 714 25.92 10.28 -18.91
C PRO A 714 25.19 11.16 -17.90
N SER A 715 25.24 10.79 -16.62
CA SER A 715 24.71 11.64 -15.54
C SER A 715 25.57 12.89 -15.33
N GLN A 716 24.92 13.97 -14.93
CA GLN A 716 25.47 15.31 -14.74
C GLN A 716 25.12 15.90 -13.37
N ILE A 717 24.62 15.06 -12.46
CA ILE A 717 24.31 15.43 -11.08
C ILE A 717 25.00 14.45 -10.14
N PHE A 718 25.17 14.85 -8.88
CA PHE A 718 25.53 13.95 -7.79
C PHE A 718 24.40 13.94 -6.76
N ALA A 719 24.12 12.76 -6.22
CA ALA A 719 23.23 12.64 -5.07
C ALA A 719 23.70 11.45 -4.21
N PRO A 720 23.63 11.53 -2.86
CA PRO A 720 23.99 10.40 -2.01
C PRO A 720 23.04 9.21 -2.19
N THR A 721 23.54 7.99 -1.95
CA THR A 721 22.78 6.75 -2.09
C THR A 721 21.80 6.51 -0.93
N GLY A 722 22.21 6.82 0.31
CA GLY A 722 21.47 6.49 1.54
C GLY A 722 20.94 7.71 2.29
N MET A 723 19.97 7.51 3.20
CA MET A 723 19.39 8.58 4.05
C MET A 723 20.46 9.48 4.69
N VAL A 724 21.50 8.84 5.22
CA VAL A 724 22.68 9.49 5.78
C VAL A 724 23.84 9.33 4.79
N PRO A 725 24.43 10.43 4.28
CA PRO A 725 25.59 10.36 3.41
C PRO A 725 26.82 9.87 4.19
N THR A 726 27.57 8.98 3.55
CA THR A 726 28.90 8.51 3.98
C THR A 726 29.93 9.65 3.94
N GLY A 727 31.08 9.46 4.58
CA GLY A 727 32.16 10.46 4.55
C GLY A 727 32.57 10.86 3.13
N ALA A 728 32.79 9.86 2.26
CA ALA A 728 33.14 10.09 0.85
C ALA A 728 32.05 10.84 0.07
N GLU A 729 30.77 10.52 0.32
CA GLU A 729 29.66 11.26 -0.31
C GLU A 729 29.57 12.71 0.17
N ARG A 730 29.90 13.00 1.44
CA ARG A 730 29.94 14.38 1.96
C ARG A 730 31.06 15.19 1.33
N GLU A 731 32.23 14.58 1.12
CA GLU A 731 33.36 15.23 0.44
C GLU A 731 32.99 15.59 -1.00
N ILE A 732 32.33 14.69 -1.73
CA ILE A 732 31.86 14.97 -3.10
C ILE A 732 30.75 16.02 -3.09
N GLN A 733 29.80 15.94 -2.16
CA GLN A 733 28.76 16.97 -2.04
C GLN A 733 29.38 18.37 -1.85
N ALA A 734 30.41 18.48 -1.01
CA ALA A 734 31.10 19.75 -0.80
C ALA A 734 31.80 20.26 -2.08
N LEU A 735 32.32 19.38 -2.94
CA LEU A 735 32.86 19.77 -4.25
C LEU A 735 31.77 20.34 -5.16
N TRP A 736 30.59 19.72 -5.18
CA TRP A 736 29.44 20.20 -5.94
C TRP A 736 28.90 21.53 -5.41
N ASP A 737 28.79 21.67 -4.09
CA ASP A 737 28.33 22.90 -3.45
C ASP A 737 29.28 24.07 -3.72
N ALA A 738 30.58 23.80 -3.88
CA ALA A 738 31.60 24.80 -4.21
C ALA A 738 31.57 25.26 -5.69
N GLU A 739 31.09 24.43 -6.62
CA GLU A 739 30.98 24.77 -8.06
C GLU A 739 29.82 25.76 -8.33
N GLY A 740 28.86 25.88 -7.41
CA GLY A 740 27.67 26.73 -7.51
C GLY A 740 26.55 26.12 -8.37
N PRO A 741 25.33 26.71 -8.34
CA PRO A 741 24.20 26.18 -9.12
C PRO A 741 24.46 26.34 -10.62
N ARG A 742 24.38 25.23 -11.36
CA ARG A 742 24.42 25.27 -12.84
C ARG A 742 23.18 26.01 -13.36
N PRO A 743 23.31 26.82 -14.43
CA PRO A 743 22.14 27.40 -15.08
C PRO A 743 21.21 26.28 -15.54
N ALA A 744 19.93 26.37 -15.16
CA ALA A 744 18.90 25.46 -15.63
C ALA A 744 18.93 25.43 -17.16
N ARG A 745 19.08 24.23 -17.75
CA ARG A 745 19.08 24.08 -19.21
C ARG A 745 17.78 24.68 -19.75
N ALA A 746 17.92 25.75 -20.54
CA ALA A 746 16.84 26.22 -21.40
C ALA A 746 16.36 25.02 -22.22
N GLY A 747 15.07 24.69 -22.12
CA GLY A 747 14.48 23.53 -22.75
C GLY A 747 14.87 23.45 -24.22
N VAL A 748 15.49 22.33 -24.60
CA VAL A 748 15.64 21.99 -26.02
C VAL A 748 14.24 21.62 -26.51
N HIS A 749 13.49 22.64 -26.91
CA HIS A 749 12.34 22.46 -27.79
C HIS A 749 12.88 22.06 -29.17
N GLY A 750 12.80 20.76 -29.45
CA GLY A 750 12.98 20.16 -30.78
C GLY A 750 11.92 19.11 -30.98
#